data_AF-A0A821Z2X2-F1
#
_entry.id   AF-A0A821Z2X2-F1
#
_cell.length_a   1.000
_cell.length_b   1.000
_cell.length_c   1.000
_cell.angle_alpha   90.00
_cell.angle_beta   90.00
_cell.angle_gamma   90.00
#
_symmetry.space_group_name_H-M   'P 1'
#
loop_
_entity.id
_entity.type
_entity.pdbx_description
1 polymer ?
#
loop_
_entity_poly.entity_id
_entity_poly.type
_entity_poly.pdbx_seq_one_letter_code
_entity_poly.pdbx_strand_id
1 'polypeptide(L)'
;MLRENDVIHIHLPRLGIAFRYNTRDNIITSREYSDMYIDENQWFGTLTGLTSGLILSPIAVINETNKHYSCRKLIVPFGQVQAIKKSDHNHQIVTIERKSTSTSFLHQYFVFVLNDRLRILQPTDSPTGWLYLALLHAMTSHPLLDQYTGMTGMERSFQLLHSAGCWSDQPYDSITRNILLQIATISPKVNFYPEHLTCMVKIDWNENSLPYSMQHFGYYLIVKKLIETSEEWNFVHSSSTSDDEIQKLFQSKKYNEKLLAKLYWDYRDSYNPTARLSAQMEKEIRCANSTNSYEPIWENCYSHSTNYSPLRLVDHLYSSGDVNLKNSEELRCFPLSRWLKDEYQLKNIWIGLFKFVEQLKTVESDHKNDDIERFEMLLDFLHYISGKCSTKPFYLQMLKSILKAPNLPSGSISYPEFTRYEHIQEITFQSHRINLGNLGRYKRSIALEEIQDCFVKNCTYENKNLPLVHQIRTYEINMLLKSWRENEKLRSFIENIQNHLRSVILVPLNAKVSLNPQQFAFELFHNHFQICLNAKDKCIDQKLLKSAQEKFLHPHSNYFIKPKMYVPIINEKKEFPQEIFPSTDSQINPLSDITNYFKEHLTESWKKFNLTEEYRKEFPSVKENNQFLDSVRQESIQMWDELVKSITITNDLLVKMGLVLRILPTTLISVFQQIWLNDNELNVLSLHLTLQQRTLLGGIMVNWIVEQQIERALNFANQEKWEDFEKEILNVPHTNWIPSEHVPWLILELEMNITIREIQVQVAGHMIQPMLNENNASVRNIVMQMNMGEGKTSVILPMLALSLCSSSLSLVRIIVLKALFPMNYQSLRYKLGGLLNRRVMPFACRRDMNFSHVQVNKIFDRLKQGLHNLDIVLTSPEDILSFDLLTIDKCRRQEFDTGRSMLSIQSWMKTFARDVLDESDEILHVKYQLIYSIGRQQQVDGGVERWKTIQYVLDLVKQHATNIAQQYNDDVFYKASERQSSFPEFRLLNHRPFLELCRRIASDWINQKSYRQLDQQLILSFILDTNSSINGLVDQFPHSTIQSFLIMRGLLSSEVLFVGLKKRYRVNFGVNQNAKFNRLMAVPFRAKDVAAENTEFGHPDMAIVLTQISYYYKGLTDSQMVQCFNRLNQDESDPEMIYDQWISLEEENNIIASIKQWKRVNLKDYQQRTQLLFPTLRYNMLVINYFLNHFVFPQEAKQFPHKLVASAWDLSSDVIILLQPVSIFIHSNNAIT
;
A
#
# COMPACT_ATOMS: atom_id res chain seq x y z
N MET A 1 -38.53 14.21 25.08
CA MET A 1 -38.19 12.88 25.59
C MET A 1 -36.91 12.44 24.90
N LEU A 2 -35.77 12.69 25.52
CA LEU A 2 -34.58 11.86 25.40
C LEU A 2 -34.22 11.50 26.84
N ARG A 3 -33.83 10.25 27.10
CA ARG A 3 -33.31 9.82 28.40
C ARG A 3 -31.84 10.22 28.49
N GLU A 4 -31.27 10.28 29.70
CA GLU A 4 -29.87 10.66 29.93
C GLU A 4 -28.82 9.71 29.29
N ASN A 5 -29.27 8.67 28.58
CA ASN A 5 -28.46 7.63 27.95
C ASN A 5 -28.64 7.53 26.41
N ASP A 6 -29.29 8.50 25.74
CA ASP A 6 -29.62 8.39 24.30
C ASP A 6 -28.45 8.82 23.39
N VAL A 7 -27.91 7.88 22.61
CA VAL A 7 -26.81 8.14 21.65
C VAL A 7 -27.34 8.66 20.32
N ILE A 8 -26.76 9.76 19.81
CA ILE A 8 -27.11 10.31 18.49
C ILE A 8 -26.15 9.79 17.42
N HIS A 9 -26.69 9.16 16.38
CA HIS A 9 -25.92 8.71 15.22
C HIS A 9 -25.77 9.83 14.18
N ILE A 10 -24.52 10.21 13.89
CA ILE A 10 -24.16 11.20 12.87
C ILE A 10 -23.61 10.43 11.67
N HIS A 11 -24.11 10.71 10.47
CA HIS A 11 -23.61 10.10 9.23
C HIS A 11 -23.09 11.18 8.28
N LEU A 12 -21.95 10.92 7.63
CA LEU A 12 -21.39 11.73 6.55
C LEU A 12 -21.46 10.94 5.23
N PRO A 13 -22.61 10.93 4.50
CA PRO A 13 -22.80 10.03 3.36
C PRO A 13 -21.78 10.25 2.22
N ARG A 14 -21.31 11.50 2.05
CA ARG A 14 -20.27 11.89 1.07
C ARG A 14 -18.84 11.46 1.45
N LEU A 15 -18.67 10.74 2.55
CA LEU A 15 -17.40 10.14 2.96
C LEU A 15 -17.54 8.66 3.32
N GLY A 16 -18.77 8.16 3.51
CA GLY A 16 -19.02 6.81 4.02
C GLY A 16 -18.74 6.64 5.52
N ILE A 17 -18.39 7.72 6.22
CA ILE A 17 -17.96 7.73 7.63
C ILE A 17 -19.17 8.00 8.54
N ALA A 18 -19.21 7.38 9.72
CA ALA A 18 -20.23 7.59 10.74
C ALA A 18 -19.62 7.87 12.12
N PHE A 19 -20.35 8.63 12.93
CA PHE A 19 -19.96 8.99 14.29
C PHE A 19 -21.14 8.76 15.26
N ARG A 20 -20.81 8.72 16.55
CA ARG A 20 -21.77 8.63 17.65
C ARG A 20 -21.51 9.79 18.60
N TYR A 21 -22.49 10.66 18.80
CA TYR A 21 -22.43 11.67 19.83
C TYR A 21 -23.05 11.13 21.12
N ASN A 22 -22.26 11.12 22.18
CA ASN A 22 -22.68 10.73 23.52
C ASN A 22 -23.13 11.97 24.30
N THR A 23 -24.41 12.01 24.66
CA THR A 23 -25.06 13.15 25.31
C THR A 23 -24.66 13.35 26.77
N ARG A 24 -24.04 12.34 27.40
CA ARG A 24 -23.56 12.41 28.78
C ARG A 24 -22.18 13.07 28.86
N ASP A 25 -21.29 12.68 27.96
CA ASP A 25 -19.87 13.05 27.99
C ASP A 25 -19.52 14.16 26.97
N ASN A 26 -20.51 14.64 26.21
CA ASN A 26 -20.41 15.62 25.10
C ASN A 26 -19.48 15.23 23.93
N ILE A 27 -18.99 13.99 23.88
CA ILE A 27 -17.97 13.57 22.92
C ILE A 27 -18.58 12.94 21.67
N ILE A 28 -17.98 13.22 20.50
CA ILE A 28 -18.30 12.57 19.22
C ILE A 28 -17.25 11.50 18.92
N THR A 29 -17.59 10.23 19.11
CA THR A 29 -16.72 9.08 18.80
C THR A 29 -16.89 8.62 17.35
N SER A 30 -15.80 8.17 16.71
CA SER A 30 -15.85 7.58 15.37
C SER A 30 -16.41 6.15 15.44
N ARG A 31 -17.17 5.75 14.41
CA ARG A 31 -17.62 4.36 14.27
C ARG A 31 -16.52 3.47 13.69
N GLU A 32 -15.74 4.02 12.75
CA GLU A 32 -14.66 3.33 12.03
C GLU A 32 -13.39 3.23 12.89
N TYR A 33 -13.15 4.22 13.75
CA TYR A 33 -12.08 4.23 14.75
C TYR A 33 -12.71 4.32 16.16
N SER A 34 -13.19 3.18 16.66
CA SER A 34 -13.99 3.11 17.90
C SER A 34 -13.27 3.57 19.17
N ASP A 35 -11.94 3.64 19.14
CA ASP A 35 -11.04 4.12 20.18
C ASP A 35 -10.76 5.63 20.11
N MET A 36 -11.33 6.34 19.12
CA MET A 36 -11.03 7.74 18.84
C MET A 36 -12.28 8.63 18.79
N TYR A 37 -12.09 9.89 19.16
CA TYR A 37 -13.09 10.95 19.12
C TYR A 37 -12.63 12.15 18.31
N ILE A 38 -13.56 13.00 17.86
CA ILE A 38 -13.24 14.25 17.17
C ILE A 38 -12.62 15.24 18.18
N ASP A 39 -11.38 15.65 17.94
CA ASP A 39 -10.68 16.59 18.82
C ASP A 39 -11.39 17.96 18.81
N GLU A 40 -11.59 18.59 19.97
CA GLU A 40 -12.12 19.97 20.02
C GLU A 40 -11.12 20.96 19.41
N ASN A 41 -9.81 20.69 19.55
CA ASN A 41 -8.76 21.46 18.92
C ASN A 41 -8.34 20.84 17.57
N GLN A 42 -8.99 21.31 16.51
CA GLN A 42 -8.66 20.94 15.13
C GLN A 42 -7.34 21.55 14.61
N TRP A 43 -6.57 22.31 15.42
CA TRP A 43 -5.26 22.83 15.04
C TRP A 43 -4.10 22.04 15.68
N PHE A 44 -3.11 21.69 14.86
CA PHE A 44 -2.02 20.78 15.23
C PHE A 44 -0.61 21.26 14.82
N GLY A 45 -0.48 22.48 14.29
CA GLY A 45 0.81 23.11 14.00
C GLY A 45 1.32 22.97 12.57
N THR A 46 0.69 22.14 11.72
CA THR A 46 1.03 21.99 10.29
C THR A 46 -0.19 22.06 9.36
N LEU A 47 0.08 22.14 8.04
CA LEU A 47 -0.90 22.39 6.97
C LEU A 47 -1.69 23.69 7.18
N THR A 48 -0.99 24.74 7.60
CA THR A 48 -1.54 26.08 7.85
C THR A 48 -2.44 26.55 6.71
N GLY A 49 -3.64 27.01 7.07
CA GLY A 49 -4.62 27.52 6.10
C GLY A 49 -5.48 26.47 5.38
N LEU A 50 -5.20 25.16 5.52
CA LEU A 50 -6.12 24.12 5.04
C LEU A 50 -7.48 24.24 5.75
N THR A 51 -8.61 24.12 5.04
CA THR A 51 -9.96 24.26 5.65
C THR A 51 -10.79 22.98 5.59
N SER A 52 -10.23 21.90 5.07
CA SER A 52 -10.97 20.67 4.75
C SER A 52 -10.24 19.47 5.33
N GLY A 53 -10.53 19.14 6.58
CA GLY A 53 -9.96 17.99 7.30
C GLY A 53 -10.68 17.77 8.63
N LEU A 54 -10.41 16.64 9.27
CA LEU A 54 -10.94 16.28 10.59
C LEU A 54 -9.88 15.53 11.41
N ILE A 55 -9.52 16.06 12.57
CA ILE A 55 -8.60 15.45 13.53
C ILE A 55 -9.37 14.57 14.51
N LEU A 56 -8.88 13.35 14.67
CA LEU A 56 -9.31 12.37 15.66
C LEU A 56 -8.21 12.14 16.69
N SER A 57 -8.59 12.12 17.97
CA SER A 57 -7.71 11.90 19.12
C SER A 57 -8.18 10.69 19.95
N PRO A 58 -7.29 9.95 20.65
CA PRO A 58 -7.68 8.76 21.42
C PRO A 58 -8.51 9.08 22.67
N ILE A 59 -9.53 8.28 22.94
CA ILE A 59 -10.48 8.49 24.06
C ILE A 59 -9.80 8.47 25.45
N ALA A 60 -8.67 7.79 25.61
CA ALA A 60 -7.97 7.65 26.91
C ALA A 60 -7.48 8.98 27.53
N VAL A 61 -7.42 10.08 26.76
CA VAL A 61 -6.83 11.38 27.18
C VAL A 61 -7.77 12.24 28.04
N ILE A 62 -9.04 11.85 28.19
CA ILE A 62 -10.07 12.70 28.85
C ILE A 62 -9.84 12.86 30.37
N ASN A 63 -9.15 11.92 31.03
CA ASN A 63 -9.14 11.80 32.49
C ASN A 63 -7.87 12.29 33.21
N GLU A 64 -6.79 12.65 32.50
CA GLU A 64 -5.53 13.09 33.13
C GLU A 64 -4.94 14.32 32.44
N THR A 65 -4.26 15.18 33.21
CA THR A 65 -3.73 16.48 32.75
C THR A 65 -2.53 16.38 31.79
N ASN A 66 -2.07 15.18 31.45
CA ASN A 66 -0.82 14.93 30.73
C ASN A 66 -1.09 14.71 29.22
N LYS A 67 -1.09 15.81 28.44
CA LYS A 67 -1.41 15.85 26.99
C LYS A 67 -0.31 15.29 26.06
N HIS A 68 0.48 14.31 26.48
CA HIS A 68 1.74 13.97 25.80
C HIS A 68 1.66 12.66 24.99
N TYR A 69 1.87 12.80 23.68
CA TYR A 69 2.18 11.75 22.69
C TYR A 69 1.07 10.74 22.32
N SER A 70 -0.12 11.24 22.00
CA SER A 70 -1.18 10.45 21.37
C SER A 70 -0.98 10.28 19.85
N CYS A 71 -1.12 9.06 19.31
CA CYS A 71 -1.26 8.86 17.85
C CYS A 71 -2.62 9.37 17.34
N ARG A 72 -2.66 10.66 16.99
CA ARG A 72 -3.83 11.33 16.39
C ARG A 72 -3.93 10.99 14.90
N LYS A 73 -5.15 11.05 14.33
CA LYS A 73 -5.38 10.80 12.90
C LYS A 73 -6.06 12.00 12.26
N LEU A 74 -5.52 12.49 11.15
CA LEU A 74 -6.14 13.49 10.30
C LEU A 74 -6.80 12.81 9.11
N ILE A 75 -8.13 12.96 8.99
CA ILE A 75 -8.91 12.55 7.82
C ILE A 75 -9.03 13.75 6.87
N VAL A 76 -8.57 13.59 5.62
CA VAL A 76 -8.67 14.64 4.58
C VAL A 76 -9.50 14.11 3.40
N PRO A 77 -10.57 14.80 2.98
CA PRO A 77 -11.33 14.43 1.79
C PRO A 77 -10.47 14.55 0.53
N PHE A 78 -10.55 13.59 -0.40
CA PHE A 78 -9.94 13.77 -1.72
C PHE A 78 -10.76 14.76 -2.57
N GLY A 79 -10.07 15.52 -3.43
CA GLY A 79 -10.64 16.50 -4.35
C GLY A 79 -9.57 17.39 -5.01
N GLN A 80 -10.01 18.38 -5.78
CA GLN A 80 -9.13 19.38 -6.39
C GLN A 80 -8.75 20.42 -5.32
N VAL A 81 -7.46 20.53 -5.02
CA VAL A 81 -6.93 21.47 -4.02
C VAL A 81 -6.83 22.85 -4.65
N GLN A 82 -7.44 23.86 -4.03
CA GLN A 82 -7.35 25.26 -4.44
C GLN A 82 -6.86 26.11 -3.29
N ALA A 83 -5.93 27.01 -3.58
CA ALA A 83 -5.48 28.03 -2.63
C ALA A 83 -6.07 29.38 -3.06
N ILE A 84 -6.59 30.13 -2.08
CA ILE A 84 -7.23 31.43 -2.27
C ILE A 84 -6.56 32.42 -1.30
N LYS A 85 -6.03 33.51 -1.85
CA LYS A 85 -5.55 34.64 -1.08
C LYS A 85 -6.72 35.58 -0.74
N LYS A 86 -6.85 35.99 0.52
CA LYS A 86 -7.78 37.05 0.96
C LYS A 86 -6.98 38.21 1.52
N SER A 87 -7.47 39.44 1.32
CA SER A 87 -6.86 40.67 1.84
C SER A 87 -6.66 40.68 3.36
N ASP A 88 -7.51 39.97 4.09
CA ASP A 88 -7.63 40.10 5.55
C ASP A 88 -6.82 39.04 6.32
N HIS A 89 -6.00 38.22 5.63
CA HIS A 89 -5.27 37.10 6.24
C HIS A 89 -3.82 36.99 5.76
N ASN A 90 -2.90 36.85 6.72
CA ASN A 90 -1.45 36.75 6.50
C ASN A 90 -0.97 35.39 5.94
N HIS A 91 -1.87 34.55 5.40
CA HIS A 91 -1.56 33.22 4.86
C HIS A 91 -2.65 32.79 3.87
N GLN A 92 -2.31 32.04 2.81
CA GLN A 92 -3.34 31.53 1.89
C GLN A 92 -4.31 30.55 2.58
N ILE A 93 -5.57 30.58 2.17
CA ILE A 93 -6.60 29.62 2.57
C ILE A 93 -6.66 28.51 1.53
N VAL A 94 -6.52 27.26 1.95
CA VAL A 94 -6.54 26.08 1.07
C VAL A 94 -7.83 25.30 1.26
N THR A 95 -8.64 25.21 0.20
CA THR A 95 -9.91 24.50 0.15
C THR A 95 -9.81 23.27 -0.75
N ILE A 96 -10.69 22.27 -0.53
CA ILE A 96 -10.75 21.06 -1.37
C ILE A 96 -12.10 21.02 -2.09
N GLU A 97 -12.08 21.29 -3.39
CA GLU A 97 -13.27 21.22 -4.24
C GLU A 97 -13.58 19.79 -4.68
N ARG A 98 -14.85 19.40 -4.52
CA ARG A 98 -15.37 18.11 -4.96
C ARG A 98 -16.39 18.31 -6.08
N LYS A 99 -15.93 18.18 -7.33
CA LYS A 99 -16.78 18.26 -8.52
C LYS A 99 -17.83 17.15 -8.51
N SER A 100 -19.10 17.54 -8.56
CA SER A 100 -20.26 16.66 -8.37
C SER A 100 -20.61 15.77 -9.57
N THR A 101 -19.91 15.91 -10.69
CA THR A 101 -20.20 15.23 -11.97
C THR A 101 -19.49 13.88 -12.16
N SER A 102 -18.44 13.58 -11.40
CA SER A 102 -17.68 12.34 -11.52
C SER A 102 -18.02 11.36 -10.39
N THR A 103 -18.76 10.29 -10.71
CA THR A 103 -19.20 9.28 -9.73
C THR A 103 -18.06 8.52 -9.05
N SER A 104 -16.86 8.51 -9.64
CA SER A 104 -15.66 7.79 -9.16
C SER A 104 -15.04 8.35 -7.88
N PHE A 105 -15.10 9.67 -7.65
CA PHE A 105 -14.33 10.32 -6.56
C PHE A 105 -15.16 10.65 -5.31
N LEU A 106 -16.48 10.42 -5.34
CA LEU A 106 -17.42 10.95 -4.35
C LEU A 106 -17.20 10.47 -2.91
N HIS A 107 -16.55 9.32 -2.70
CA HIS A 107 -16.38 8.69 -1.37
C HIS A 107 -14.92 8.63 -0.89
N GLN A 108 -13.95 9.15 -1.65
CA GLN A 108 -12.54 8.95 -1.36
C GLN A 108 -11.99 9.97 -0.35
N TYR A 109 -11.26 9.49 0.65
CA TYR A 109 -10.53 10.28 1.64
C TYR A 109 -9.20 9.60 1.95
N PHE A 110 -8.25 10.38 2.46
CA PHE A 110 -6.97 9.89 2.97
C PHE A 110 -6.94 10.06 4.48
N VAL A 111 -6.22 9.15 5.14
CA VAL A 111 -5.96 9.20 6.58
C VAL A 111 -4.46 9.34 6.78
N PHE A 112 -4.09 10.31 7.61
CA PHE A 112 -2.71 10.59 7.97
C PHE A 112 -2.54 10.43 9.48
N VAL A 113 -1.54 9.65 9.90
CA VAL A 113 -1.16 9.50 11.31
C VAL A 113 -0.24 10.65 11.69
N LEU A 114 -0.59 11.36 12.76
CA LEU A 114 0.27 12.32 13.43
C LEU A 114 1.08 11.55 14.46
N ASN A 115 2.39 11.45 14.26
CA ASN A 115 3.31 10.94 15.26
C ASN A 115 4.01 12.13 15.94
N ASP A 116 3.45 12.54 17.08
CA ASP A 116 3.87 13.70 17.86
C ASP A 116 5.32 13.60 18.36
N ARG A 117 5.84 12.37 18.60
CA ARG A 117 7.24 12.12 19.00
C ARG A 117 8.20 12.37 17.84
N LEU A 118 7.91 11.77 16.68
CA LEU A 118 8.76 11.94 15.49
C LEU A 118 8.60 13.34 14.86
N ARG A 119 7.53 14.08 15.19
CA ARG A 119 7.13 15.34 14.53
C ARG A 119 6.87 15.16 13.05
N ILE A 120 6.23 14.04 12.70
CA ILE A 120 5.89 13.66 11.32
C ILE A 120 4.38 13.51 11.14
N LEU A 121 3.95 13.76 9.91
CA LEU A 121 2.66 13.35 9.37
C LEU A 121 2.91 12.27 8.32
N GLN A 122 2.33 11.08 8.50
CA GLN A 122 2.53 9.90 7.64
C GLN A 122 1.20 9.42 7.07
N PRO A 123 1.11 9.03 5.79
CA PRO A 123 -0.10 8.39 5.23
C PRO A 123 -0.26 6.97 5.77
N THR A 124 -1.49 6.54 6.08
CA THR A 124 -1.74 5.15 6.51
C THR A 124 -1.53 4.15 5.38
N ASP A 125 -1.90 4.51 4.15
CA ASP A 125 -1.99 3.58 3.03
C ASP A 125 -1.67 4.24 1.67
N SER A 126 -1.18 3.43 0.74
CA SER A 126 -0.96 3.70 -0.70
C SER A 126 0.11 4.76 -1.07
N PRO A 127 0.80 4.63 -2.23
CA PRO A 127 1.65 5.70 -2.77
C PRO A 127 0.87 6.99 -3.07
N THR A 128 -0.42 6.86 -3.38
CA THR A 128 -1.34 7.97 -3.63
C THR A 128 -1.48 8.85 -2.39
N GLY A 129 -1.48 8.26 -1.18
CA GLY A 129 -1.49 9.00 0.09
C GLY A 129 -0.23 9.84 0.30
N TRP A 130 0.96 9.28 0.01
CA TRP A 130 2.23 10.03 0.07
C TRP A 130 2.23 11.24 -0.87
N LEU A 131 1.78 11.04 -2.11
CA LEU A 131 1.70 12.10 -3.12
C LEU A 131 0.63 13.14 -2.79
N TYR A 132 -0.51 12.74 -2.21
CA TYR A 132 -1.54 13.69 -1.77
C TYR A 132 -1.04 14.55 -0.61
N LEU A 133 -0.32 13.95 0.34
CA LEU A 133 0.31 14.69 1.44
C LEU A 133 1.36 15.69 0.94
N ALA A 134 2.16 15.31 -0.07
CA ALA A 134 3.12 16.21 -0.71
C ALA A 134 2.43 17.39 -1.41
N LEU A 135 1.28 17.17 -2.05
CA LEU A 135 0.45 18.24 -2.63
C LEU A 135 -0.09 19.18 -1.56
N LEU A 136 -0.63 18.64 -0.46
CA LEU A 136 -1.17 19.46 0.64
C LEU A 136 -0.09 20.38 1.23
N HIS A 137 1.08 19.84 1.57
CA HIS A 137 2.20 20.66 2.07
C HIS A 137 2.69 21.71 1.06
N ALA A 138 2.71 21.41 -0.24
CA ALA A 138 3.07 22.40 -1.27
C ALA A 138 2.05 23.54 -1.32
N MET A 139 0.75 23.22 -1.27
CA MET A 139 -0.34 24.20 -1.34
C MET A 139 -0.49 25.02 -0.06
N THR A 140 -0.08 24.50 1.10
CA THR A 140 0.00 25.25 2.37
C THR A 140 1.40 25.85 2.63
N SER A 141 2.26 25.95 1.61
CA SER A 141 3.64 26.43 1.82
C SER A 141 3.72 27.94 2.04
N HIS A 142 4.60 28.34 2.97
CA HIS A 142 4.87 29.71 3.37
C HIS A 142 6.38 29.92 3.60
N PRO A 143 6.93 31.14 3.48
CA PRO A 143 8.35 31.40 3.76
C PRO A 143 8.81 31.08 5.20
N LEU A 144 7.88 31.10 6.16
CA LEU A 144 8.16 30.72 7.55
C LEU A 144 8.05 29.21 7.74
N LEU A 145 8.84 28.67 8.66
CA LEU A 145 8.78 27.27 9.05
C LEU A 145 7.45 26.94 9.73
N ASP A 146 6.97 25.75 9.42
CA ASP A 146 5.86 25.08 10.09
C ASP A 146 6.22 24.75 11.55
N GLN A 147 5.31 24.99 12.49
CA GLN A 147 5.59 24.83 13.92
C GLN A 147 5.70 23.36 14.34
N TYR A 148 5.03 22.45 13.63
CA TYR A 148 5.03 21.03 13.96
C TYR A 148 6.16 20.28 13.24
N THR A 149 6.40 20.57 11.96
CA THR A 149 7.41 19.87 11.14
C THR A 149 8.75 20.60 11.01
N GLY A 150 8.91 21.83 11.54
CA GLY A 150 10.16 22.60 11.51
C GLY A 150 10.74 22.87 10.11
N MET A 151 9.89 22.71 9.09
CA MET A 151 10.18 22.83 7.67
C MET A 151 9.15 23.77 7.05
N THR A 152 9.47 24.44 5.95
CA THR A 152 8.42 25.01 5.09
C THR A 152 7.61 23.89 4.43
N GLY A 153 6.36 24.19 4.04
CA GLY A 153 5.54 23.25 3.28
C GLY A 153 6.23 22.76 1.98
N MET A 154 7.00 23.63 1.33
CA MET A 154 7.83 23.29 0.17
C MET A 154 8.89 22.23 0.50
N GLU A 155 9.69 22.46 1.55
CA GLU A 155 10.74 21.51 1.97
C GLU A 155 10.15 20.15 2.35
N ARG A 156 9.05 20.14 3.11
CA ARG A 156 8.35 18.91 3.50
C ARG A 156 7.74 18.19 2.29
N SER A 157 7.21 18.93 1.32
CA SER A 157 6.70 18.40 0.06
C SER A 157 7.80 17.75 -0.79
N PHE A 158 8.97 18.39 -0.92
CA PHE A 158 10.12 17.79 -1.62
C PHE A 158 10.68 16.57 -0.89
N GLN A 159 10.76 16.59 0.44
CA GLN A 159 11.15 15.43 1.24
C GLN A 159 10.23 14.22 0.97
N LEU A 160 8.91 14.45 0.88
CA LEU A 160 7.94 13.41 0.53
C LEU A 160 8.10 12.93 -0.92
N LEU A 161 8.27 13.83 -1.90
CA LEU A 161 8.45 13.48 -3.32
C LEU A 161 9.74 12.67 -3.59
N HIS A 162 10.79 12.88 -2.78
CA HIS A 162 12.01 12.07 -2.81
C HIS A 162 11.92 10.75 -2.04
N SER A 163 10.88 10.55 -1.22
CA SER A 163 10.71 9.29 -0.46
C SER A 163 10.38 8.12 -1.38
N ALA A 164 10.92 6.96 -1.08
CA ALA A 164 10.63 5.71 -1.78
C ALA A 164 9.14 5.33 -1.74
N GLY A 165 8.38 5.85 -0.77
CA GLY A 165 6.91 5.76 -0.71
C GLY A 165 6.21 6.33 -1.96
N CYS A 166 6.70 7.46 -2.51
CA CYS A 166 6.11 8.10 -3.69
C CYS A 166 6.43 7.41 -5.02
N TRP A 167 7.57 6.73 -5.15
CA TRP A 167 8.05 6.21 -6.44
C TRP A 167 7.45 4.84 -6.78
N SER A 168 7.02 4.65 -8.02
CA SER A 168 6.41 3.39 -8.48
C SER A 168 7.00 2.94 -9.81
N ASP A 169 7.42 1.67 -9.89
CA ASP A 169 7.70 1.00 -11.17
C ASP A 169 6.39 0.47 -11.82
N GLN A 170 5.26 0.44 -11.09
CA GLN A 170 3.93 0.25 -11.69
C GLN A 170 3.38 1.59 -12.22
N PRO A 171 2.63 1.59 -13.34
CA PRO A 171 1.96 2.78 -13.87
C PRO A 171 1.04 3.42 -12.84
N TYR A 172 1.19 4.73 -12.61
CA TYR A 172 0.30 5.46 -11.72
C TYR A 172 -1.16 5.40 -12.21
N ASP A 173 -2.08 5.21 -11.28
CA ASP A 173 -3.51 5.20 -11.54
C ASP A 173 -4.06 6.62 -11.79
N SER A 174 -5.31 6.71 -12.23
CA SER A 174 -5.95 7.99 -12.57
C SER A 174 -6.00 9.00 -11.40
N ILE A 175 -6.13 8.51 -10.15
CA ILE A 175 -6.16 9.36 -8.95
C ILE A 175 -4.77 9.95 -8.72
N THR A 176 -3.73 9.10 -8.74
CA THR A 176 -2.36 9.53 -8.56
C THR A 176 -1.90 10.48 -9.67
N ARG A 177 -2.26 10.21 -10.93
CA ARG A 177 -1.97 11.11 -12.07
C ARG A 177 -2.65 12.47 -11.92
N ASN A 178 -3.86 12.54 -11.35
CA ASN A 178 -4.53 13.82 -11.06
C ASN A 178 -3.82 14.61 -9.95
N ILE A 179 -3.34 13.94 -8.90
CA ILE A 179 -2.54 14.57 -7.83
C ILE A 179 -1.23 15.12 -8.39
N LEU A 180 -0.51 14.30 -9.16
CA LEU A 180 0.73 14.70 -9.85
C LEU A 180 0.49 15.90 -10.77
N LEU A 181 -0.65 15.95 -11.48
CA LEU A 181 -1.01 17.09 -12.33
C LEU A 181 -1.12 18.38 -11.53
N GLN A 182 -1.82 18.34 -10.38
CA GLN A 182 -1.93 19.48 -9.48
C GLN A 182 -0.55 19.95 -8.99
N ILE A 183 0.32 19.02 -8.57
CA ILE A 183 1.71 19.34 -8.14
C ILE A 183 2.51 19.99 -9.29
N ALA A 184 2.47 19.43 -10.51
CA ALA A 184 3.21 19.98 -11.65
C ALA A 184 2.79 21.42 -12.00
N THR A 185 1.52 21.77 -11.81
CA THR A 185 1.00 23.12 -12.07
C THR A 185 1.38 24.17 -11.01
N ILE A 186 2.04 23.77 -9.92
CA ILE A 186 2.61 24.71 -8.92
C ILE A 186 3.84 25.43 -9.48
N SER A 187 4.60 24.80 -10.38
CA SER A 187 5.70 25.49 -11.07
C SER A 187 5.15 26.60 -11.98
N PRO A 188 5.77 27.79 -11.97
CA PRO A 188 5.36 28.90 -12.82
C PRO A 188 5.60 28.56 -14.29
N LYS A 189 4.80 29.13 -15.19
CA LYS A 189 4.96 28.92 -16.63
C LYS A 189 6.08 29.80 -17.14
N VAL A 190 6.97 29.25 -17.95
CA VAL A 190 8.18 29.94 -18.42
C VAL A 190 8.29 29.77 -19.92
N ASN A 191 8.34 30.88 -20.65
CA ASN A 191 8.43 30.94 -22.11
C ASN A 191 9.36 32.08 -22.56
N PHE A 192 9.70 32.13 -23.85
CA PHE A 192 10.39 33.28 -24.44
C PHE A 192 9.39 34.33 -24.97
N TYR A 193 9.80 35.59 -25.00
CA TYR A 193 9.01 36.69 -25.56
C TYR A 193 9.83 37.51 -26.58
N PRO A 194 9.29 37.79 -27.78
CA PRO A 194 8.14 37.11 -28.39
C PRO A 194 8.47 35.62 -28.65
N GLU A 195 7.47 34.74 -28.74
CA GLU A 195 7.67 33.27 -28.74
C GLU A 195 8.63 32.72 -29.82
N HIS A 196 8.84 33.46 -30.90
CA HIS A 196 9.70 33.09 -32.03
C HIS A 196 11.16 33.58 -31.88
N LEU A 197 11.51 34.29 -30.80
CA LEU A 197 12.87 34.79 -30.53
C LEU A 197 13.31 34.44 -29.10
N THR A 198 14.56 34.02 -28.93
CA THR A 198 15.14 33.67 -27.61
C THR A 198 15.74 34.88 -26.88
N CYS A 199 15.18 36.09 -27.07
CA CYS A 199 15.78 37.34 -26.60
C CYS A 199 15.36 37.79 -25.20
N MET A 200 14.14 37.44 -24.74
CA MET A 200 13.64 37.77 -23.40
C MET A 200 12.91 36.57 -22.77
N VAL A 201 13.09 36.36 -21.47
CA VAL A 201 12.37 35.33 -20.69
C VAL A 201 11.12 35.96 -20.08
N LYS A 202 9.97 35.30 -20.27
CA LYS A 202 8.69 35.62 -19.64
C LYS A 202 8.34 34.54 -18.62
N ILE A 203 8.11 34.94 -17.38
CA ILE A 203 7.66 34.07 -16.29
C ILE A 203 6.23 34.47 -15.93
N ASP A 204 5.29 33.58 -16.23
CA ASP A 204 3.88 33.71 -15.89
C ASP A 204 3.62 32.95 -14.58
N TRP A 205 3.73 33.66 -13.48
CA TRP A 205 3.41 33.18 -12.13
C TRP A 205 1.90 32.92 -11.97
N ASN A 206 1.55 32.00 -11.09
CA ASN A 206 0.15 31.73 -10.75
C ASN A 206 -0.33 32.74 -9.68
N GLU A 207 -0.77 33.92 -10.12
CA GLU A 207 -1.07 35.08 -9.27
C GLU A 207 -2.12 34.81 -8.17
N ASN A 208 -3.01 33.83 -8.38
CA ASN A 208 -4.15 33.58 -7.48
C ASN A 208 -3.92 32.50 -6.41
N SER A 209 -2.85 31.69 -6.51
CA SER A 209 -2.73 30.46 -5.70
C SER A 209 -1.71 30.54 -4.56
N LEU A 210 -0.48 30.99 -4.81
CA LEU A 210 0.64 30.84 -3.86
C LEU A 210 1.58 32.05 -3.93
N PRO A 211 2.25 32.43 -2.82
CA PRO A 211 3.32 33.43 -2.85
C PRO A 211 4.38 33.09 -3.91
N TYR A 212 4.88 34.08 -4.64
CA TYR A 212 5.83 33.86 -5.75
C TYR A 212 7.07 33.06 -5.34
N SER A 213 7.60 33.32 -4.13
CA SER A 213 8.74 32.59 -3.56
C SER A 213 8.48 31.10 -3.31
N MET A 214 7.21 30.67 -3.25
CA MET A 214 6.80 29.29 -3.00
C MET A 214 6.54 28.49 -4.30
N GLN A 215 6.43 29.17 -5.44
CA GLN A 215 6.20 28.55 -6.75
C GLN A 215 7.53 28.01 -7.32
N HIS A 216 8.01 26.90 -6.76
CA HIS A 216 9.31 26.31 -7.06
C HIS A 216 9.41 25.76 -8.50
N PHE A 217 10.49 26.08 -9.24
CA PHE A 217 10.69 25.63 -10.63
C PHE A 217 10.86 24.09 -10.76
N GLY A 218 11.22 23.40 -9.68
CA GLY A 218 11.47 21.96 -9.68
C GLY A 218 10.23 21.06 -9.62
N TYR A 219 9.03 21.55 -9.26
CA TYR A 219 7.85 20.68 -9.09
C TYR A 219 7.44 19.99 -10.39
N TYR A 220 7.40 20.72 -11.51
CA TYR A 220 7.17 20.14 -12.83
C TYR A 220 8.24 19.09 -13.19
N LEU A 221 9.52 19.37 -12.90
CA LEU A 221 10.64 18.50 -13.26
C LEU A 221 10.62 17.17 -12.49
N ILE A 222 10.33 17.18 -11.19
CA ILE A 222 10.22 15.96 -10.38
C ILE A 222 8.97 15.14 -10.70
N VAL A 223 7.83 15.79 -10.96
CA VAL A 223 6.62 15.09 -11.41
C VAL A 223 6.82 14.45 -12.79
N LYS A 224 7.46 15.15 -13.73
CA LYS A 224 7.80 14.59 -15.04
C LYS A 224 8.70 13.37 -14.90
N LYS A 225 9.76 13.46 -14.09
CA LYS A 225 10.67 12.32 -13.84
C LYS A 225 9.96 11.13 -13.17
N LEU A 226 9.06 11.38 -12.21
CA LEU A 226 8.24 10.33 -11.57
C LEU A 226 7.40 9.57 -12.62
N ILE A 227 6.75 10.30 -13.53
CA ILE A 227 5.88 9.72 -14.56
C ILE A 227 6.69 9.02 -15.64
N GLU A 228 7.76 9.64 -16.16
CA GLU A 228 8.70 9.00 -17.09
C GLU A 228 9.21 7.67 -16.52
N THR A 229 9.68 7.68 -15.26
CA THR A 229 10.17 6.46 -14.59
C THR A 229 9.09 5.40 -14.44
N SER A 230 7.83 5.78 -14.19
CA SER A 230 6.69 4.85 -14.08
C SER A 230 6.26 4.30 -15.45
N GLU A 231 6.27 5.13 -16.49
CA GLU A 231 5.87 4.76 -17.85
C GLU A 231 6.96 3.98 -18.61
N GLU A 232 8.23 4.13 -18.23
CA GLU A 232 9.33 3.30 -18.73
C GLU A 232 9.11 1.79 -18.53
N TRP A 233 8.33 1.42 -17.51
CA TRP A 233 7.98 0.03 -17.17
C TRP A 233 6.61 -0.43 -17.71
N ASN A 234 5.92 0.39 -18.52
CA ASN A 234 4.64 0.03 -19.13
C ASN A 234 4.69 -1.33 -19.87
N PHE A 235 5.85 -1.76 -20.39
CA PHE A 235 5.98 -3.05 -21.06
C PHE A 235 5.85 -4.28 -20.14
N VAL A 236 5.97 -4.09 -18.82
CA VAL A 236 5.79 -5.13 -17.79
C VAL A 236 4.33 -5.18 -17.28
N HIS A 237 3.54 -4.13 -17.53
CA HIS A 237 2.21 -3.97 -16.95
C HIS A 237 1.12 -3.91 -18.03
N SER A 238 0.00 -4.62 -17.83
CA SER A 238 -1.05 -4.79 -18.84
C SER A 238 -2.03 -3.61 -18.97
N SER A 239 -1.69 -2.45 -18.40
CA SER A 239 -2.56 -1.28 -18.35
C SER A 239 -2.27 -0.31 -19.51
N SER A 240 -3.17 -0.28 -20.49
CA SER A 240 -3.31 0.86 -21.39
C SER A 240 -4.22 1.91 -20.73
N THR A 241 -3.69 3.08 -20.41
CA THR A 241 -4.47 4.26 -20.02
C THR A 241 -4.41 5.26 -21.17
N SER A 242 -5.57 5.58 -21.75
CA SER A 242 -5.69 6.27 -23.04
C SER A 242 -5.97 7.78 -22.95
N ASP A 243 -6.20 8.32 -21.74
CA ASP A 243 -6.60 9.71 -21.52
C ASP A 243 -5.78 10.36 -20.40
N ASP A 244 -4.64 10.95 -20.78
CA ASP A 244 -3.74 11.64 -19.86
C ASP A 244 -3.73 13.16 -20.09
N GLU A 245 -4.46 13.89 -19.23
CA GLU A 245 -4.32 15.36 -19.13
C GLU A 245 -2.89 15.78 -18.76
N ILE A 246 -2.13 14.92 -18.08
CA ILE A 246 -0.75 15.16 -17.69
C ILE A 246 0.25 14.99 -18.84
N GLN A 247 0.04 14.01 -19.73
CA GLN A 247 0.81 13.92 -20.98
C GLN A 247 0.48 15.10 -21.91
N LYS A 248 -0.80 15.54 -21.96
CA LYS A 248 -1.21 16.78 -22.65
C LYS A 248 -0.52 18.02 -22.05
N LEU A 249 -0.27 18.06 -20.74
CA LEU A 249 0.52 19.14 -20.11
C LEU A 249 1.98 19.11 -20.60
N PHE A 250 2.65 17.95 -20.53
CA PHE A 250 4.05 17.80 -20.92
C PHE A 250 4.32 18.04 -22.41
N GLN A 251 3.34 17.74 -23.28
CA GLN A 251 3.40 18.02 -24.71
C GLN A 251 3.03 19.47 -25.06
N SER A 252 2.50 20.25 -24.11
CA SER A 252 2.04 21.62 -24.39
C SER A 252 3.19 22.63 -24.41
N LYS A 253 3.12 23.60 -25.33
CA LYS A 253 4.02 24.79 -25.36
C LYS A 253 3.82 25.76 -24.17
N LYS A 254 3.08 25.38 -23.12
CA LYS A 254 2.84 26.22 -21.94
C LYS A 254 4.04 26.27 -20.99
N TYR A 255 4.92 25.27 -21.06
CA TYR A 255 6.14 25.18 -20.26
C TYR A 255 7.33 24.91 -21.19
N ASN A 256 8.25 25.86 -21.30
CA ASN A 256 9.53 25.61 -21.95
C ASN A 256 10.46 24.87 -20.98
N GLU A 257 10.48 23.54 -21.05
CA GLU A 257 11.23 22.66 -20.13
C GLU A 257 12.72 23.00 -20.04
N LYS A 258 13.38 23.30 -21.17
CA LYS A 258 14.81 23.67 -21.17
C LYS A 258 15.05 24.96 -20.39
N LEU A 259 14.18 25.94 -20.59
CA LEU A 259 14.25 27.23 -19.90
C LEU A 259 13.89 27.10 -18.41
N LEU A 260 12.92 26.25 -18.08
CA LEU A 260 12.56 25.92 -16.69
C LEU A 260 13.70 25.20 -15.95
N ALA A 261 14.34 24.21 -16.58
CA ALA A 261 15.51 23.52 -16.03
C ALA A 261 16.72 24.45 -15.88
N LYS A 262 16.91 25.39 -16.82
CA LYS A 262 17.90 26.45 -16.68
C LYS A 262 17.58 27.38 -15.51
N LEU A 263 16.34 27.86 -15.36
CA LEU A 263 15.96 28.70 -14.23
C LEU A 263 16.10 27.95 -12.89
N TYR A 264 15.69 26.67 -12.81
CA TYR A 264 15.97 25.84 -11.63
C TYR A 264 17.47 25.84 -11.30
N TRP A 265 18.34 25.66 -12.29
CA TRP A 265 19.79 25.66 -12.09
C TRP A 265 20.32 27.05 -11.66
N ASP A 266 19.89 28.12 -12.33
CA ASP A 266 20.28 29.51 -12.02
C ASP A 266 19.82 29.96 -10.62
N TYR A 267 18.71 29.41 -10.11
CA TYR A 267 18.17 29.67 -8.77
C TYR A 267 18.50 28.58 -7.72
N ARG A 268 19.18 27.49 -8.11
CA ARG A 268 19.47 26.31 -7.28
C ARG A 268 19.98 26.66 -5.89
N ASP A 269 20.97 27.55 -5.82
CA ASP A 269 21.63 27.90 -4.56
C ASP A 269 20.85 28.91 -3.71
N SER A 270 19.70 29.39 -4.18
CA SER A 270 18.70 30.10 -3.36
C SER A 270 17.73 29.15 -2.63
N TYR A 271 17.63 27.88 -3.07
CA TYR A 271 16.79 26.88 -2.44
C TYR A 271 17.51 26.16 -1.29
N ASN A 272 16.75 25.82 -0.24
CA ASN A 272 17.24 24.95 0.82
C ASN A 272 17.62 23.57 0.25
N PRO A 273 18.72 22.93 0.69
CA PRO A 273 19.09 21.58 0.24
C PRO A 273 17.95 20.54 0.26
N THR A 274 17.06 20.61 1.26
CA THR A 274 15.90 19.69 1.37
C THR A 274 14.80 19.94 0.32
N ALA A 275 14.75 21.14 -0.28
CA ALA A 275 13.84 21.51 -1.37
C ALA A 275 14.47 21.38 -2.78
N ARG A 276 15.73 20.92 -2.89
CA ARG A 276 16.38 20.72 -4.19
C ARG A 276 15.93 19.42 -4.86
N LEU A 277 16.17 19.34 -6.17
CA LEU A 277 16.09 18.08 -6.91
C LEU A 277 17.21 17.12 -6.46
N SER A 278 17.02 15.82 -6.72
CA SER A 278 18.01 14.81 -6.31
C SER A 278 19.34 15.01 -7.06
N ALA A 279 20.45 14.59 -6.47
CA ALA A 279 21.78 14.76 -7.06
C ALA A 279 21.88 14.13 -8.48
N GLN A 280 21.14 13.06 -8.74
CA GLN A 280 21.01 12.48 -10.09
C GLN A 280 20.32 13.45 -11.06
N MET A 281 19.15 13.99 -10.69
CA MET A 281 18.41 14.94 -11.52
C MET A 281 19.20 16.24 -11.75
N GLU A 282 19.90 16.74 -10.73
CA GLU A 282 20.79 17.90 -10.89
C GLU A 282 21.95 17.61 -11.87
N LYS A 283 22.52 16.40 -11.83
CA LYS A 283 23.54 15.96 -12.79
C LYS A 283 22.97 15.84 -14.21
N GLU A 284 21.76 15.30 -14.37
CA GLU A 284 21.07 15.22 -15.67
C GLU A 284 20.83 16.63 -16.25
N ILE A 285 20.34 17.59 -15.45
CA ILE A 285 20.14 18.99 -15.86
C ILE A 285 21.48 19.65 -16.26
N ARG A 286 22.54 19.43 -15.47
CA ARG A 286 23.88 19.96 -15.75
C ARG A 286 24.47 19.41 -17.05
N CYS A 287 24.30 18.11 -17.31
CA CYS A 287 24.79 17.47 -18.53
C CYS A 287 23.99 17.89 -19.78
N ALA A 288 22.69 18.16 -19.65
CA ALA A 288 21.87 18.63 -20.76
C ALA A 288 22.13 20.10 -21.14
N ASN A 289 22.54 20.94 -20.18
CA ASN A 289 22.75 22.37 -20.35
C ASN A 289 24.24 22.74 -20.36
N SER A 290 25.00 22.23 -21.34
CA SER A 290 26.40 22.63 -21.60
C SER A 290 26.49 24.01 -22.25
N THR A 291 26.00 25.04 -21.56
CA THR A 291 26.23 26.45 -21.90
C THR A 291 26.98 27.11 -20.76
N ASN A 292 28.04 27.85 -21.08
CA ASN A 292 28.77 28.66 -20.10
C ASN A 292 27.80 29.42 -19.21
N SER A 293 28.06 29.44 -17.91
CA SER A 293 27.38 30.33 -16.97
C SER A 293 27.39 31.73 -17.56
N TYR A 294 26.21 32.34 -17.69
CA TYR A 294 26.09 33.68 -18.27
C TYR A 294 26.69 34.70 -17.31
N GLU A 295 27.99 34.93 -17.45
CA GLU A 295 28.61 36.16 -17.00
C GLU A 295 28.02 37.29 -17.85
N PRO A 296 27.35 38.28 -17.24
CA PRO A 296 26.80 39.39 -17.99
C PRO A 296 27.97 40.15 -18.61
N ILE A 297 27.97 40.27 -19.94
CA ILE A 297 28.92 41.10 -20.66
C ILE A 297 28.69 42.54 -20.20
N TRP A 298 29.56 43.03 -19.31
CA TRP A 298 29.65 44.45 -18.99
C TRP A 298 30.43 45.12 -20.13
N GLU A 299 29.74 45.38 -21.25
CA GLU A 299 30.22 46.39 -22.18
C GLU A 299 30.32 47.72 -21.42
N ASN A 300 31.47 48.38 -21.56
CA ASN A 300 31.84 49.54 -20.78
C ASN A 300 30.83 50.71 -20.97
N CYS A 301 29.84 50.81 -20.08
CA CYS A 301 28.98 51.99 -19.95
C CYS A 301 29.71 53.19 -19.28
N TYR A 302 31.02 53.30 -19.52
CA TYR A 302 31.84 54.49 -19.31
C TYR A 302 32.19 55.11 -20.66
N SER A 303 31.16 55.43 -21.45
CA SER A 303 31.27 56.34 -22.59
C SER A 303 30.29 57.50 -22.39
N HIS A 304 30.79 58.72 -22.63
CA HIS A 304 30.07 59.94 -22.29
C HIS A 304 28.80 60.12 -23.14
N SER A 305 27.86 60.91 -22.62
CA SER A 305 26.62 61.39 -23.28
C SER A 305 25.43 60.42 -23.41
N THR A 306 24.76 60.16 -22.29
CA THR A 306 23.28 60.11 -22.29
C THR A 306 22.73 61.16 -21.34
N ASN A 307 21.87 62.05 -21.84
CA ASN A 307 21.36 63.22 -21.10
C ASN A 307 20.17 62.85 -20.18
N TYR A 308 20.35 61.88 -19.29
CA TYR A 308 19.42 61.60 -18.18
C TYR A 308 20.06 62.00 -16.85
N SER A 309 19.50 63.04 -16.23
CA SER A 309 19.96 63.54 -14.93
C SER A 309 19.50 62.62 -13.79
N PRO A 310 20.42 62.06 -12.96
CA PRO A 310 20.06 61.06 -11.94
C PRO A 310 19.04 61.51 -10.89
N LEU A 311 18.90 62.81 -10.64
CA LEU A 311 17.96 63.33 -9.63
C LEU A 311 16.47 63.07 -9.99
N ARG A 312 16.09 63.10 -11.28
CA ARG A 312 14.67 62.99 -11.67
C ARG A 312 14.02 61.62 -11.42
N LEU A 313 14.83 60.56 -11.29
CA LEU A 313 14.34 59.21 -10.99
C LEU A 313 13.93 59.05 -9.52
N VAL A 314 14.59 59.79 -8.61
CA VAL A 314 14.29 59.76 -7.18
C VAL A 314 13.03 60.57 -6.88
N ASP A 315 12.88 61.75 -7.46
CA ASP A 315 11.70 62.60 -7.25
C ASP A 315 10.41 61.93 -7.74
N HIS A 316 10.45 61.12 -8.81
CA HIS A 316 9.30 60.34 -9.25
C HIS A 316 8.97 59.14 -8.36
N LEU A 317 9.94 58.53 -7.68
CA LEU A 317 9.71 57.45 -6.71
C LEU A 317 9.03 57.93 -5.42
N TYR A 318 9.26 59.19 -5.03
CA TYR A 318 8.68 59.76 -3.81
C TYR A 318 7.42 60.62 -4.04
N SER A 319 7.27 61.28 -5.20
CA SER A 319 6.08 62.11 -5.49
C SER A 319 4.80 61.35 -5.78
N SER A 320 4.86 60.04 -6.06
CA SER A 320 3.69 59.18 -6.30
C SER A 320 3.28 58.30 -5.11
N GLY A 321 4.06 58.25 -4.03
CA GLY A 321 3.72 57.51 -2.81
C GLY A 321 3.76 55.97 -2.91
N ASP A 322 4.37 55.43 -3.97
CA ASP A 322 4.14 54.05 -4.44
C ASP A 322 5.19 53.01 -3.98
N VAL A 323 5.87 53.26 -2.84
CA VAL A 323 6.72 52.25 -2.17
C VAL A 323 6.09 51.87 -0.83
N ASN A 324 4.93 51.23 -0.91
CA ASN A 324 4.15 50.81 0.24
C ASN A 324 4.76 49.54 0.88
N LEU A 325 5.82 49.73 1.69
CA LEU A 325 6.53 48.66 2.44
C LEU A 325 5.65 47.84 3.40
N LYS A 326 4.35 48.16 3.53
CA LYS A 326 3.37 47.37 4.27
C LYS A 326 3.01 46.02 3.60
N ASN A 327 3.18 45.89 2.28
CA ASN A 327 2.89 44.66 1.53
C ASN A 327 4.16 44.01 0.94
N SER A 328 4.82 43.14 1.73
CA SER A 328 5.95 42.33 1.23
C SER A 328 5.55 41.30 0.16
N GLU A 329 4.25 41.03 0.02
CA GLU A 329 3.67 40.04 -0.90
C GLU A 329 3.58 40.53 -2.36
N GLU A 330 3.69 41.84 -2.61
CA GLU A 330 3.57 42.44 -3.96
C GLU A 330 4.92 42.70 -4.64
N LEU A 331 6.03 42.33 -3.98
CA LEU A 331 7.39 42.47 -4.49
C LEU A 331 7.67 41.54 -5.68
N ARG A 332 7.30 41.99 -6.87
CA ARG A 332 7.53 41.33 -8.19
C ARG A 332 9.01 41.09 -8.55
N CYS A 333 9.96 41.51 -7.71
CA CYS A 333 11.38 41.62 -8.04
C CYS A 333 12.31 41.36 -6.84
N PHE A 334 12.41 40.11 -6.39
CA PHE A 334 13.41 39.68 -5.41
C PHE A 334 14.14 38.39 -5.85
N PRO A 335 15.41 38.18 -5.44
CA PRO A 335 16.08 38.89 -4.33
C PRO A 335 16.94 40.11 -4.72
N LEU A 336 16.89 41.14 -3.86
CA LEU A 336 17.80 42.31 -3.87
C LEU A 336 19.30 41.98 -3.77
N SER A 337 19.69 40.73 -3.53
CA SER A 337 21.09 40.29 -3.48
C SER A 337 21.86 40.55 -4.77
N ARG A 338 21.17 40.84 -5.89
CA ARG A 338 21.79 41.25 -7.17
C ARG A 338 21.91 42.76 -7.37
N TRP A 339 21.23 43.58 -6.57
CA TRP A 339 21.11 45.04 -6.77
C TRP A 339 22.08 45.86 -5.91
N LEU A 340 22.45 45.38 -4.72
CA LEU A 340 23.40 46.07 -3.84
C LEU A 340 24.85 45.71 -4.22
N LYS A 341 25.42 46.43 -5.19
CA LYS A 341 26.82 46.26 -5.63
C LYS A 341 27.75 47.44 -5.33
N ASP A 342 27.21 48.55 -4.80
CA ASP A 342 27.95 49.79 -4.60
C ASP A 342 27.65 50.40 -3.22
N GLU A 343 28.70 50.81 -2.52
CA GLU A 343 28.67 51.44 -1.19
C GLU A 343 27.89 52.77 -1.21
N TYR A 344 27.88 53.46 -2.36
CA TYR A 344 27.13 54.70 -2.56
C TYR A 344 25.60 54.48 -2.58
N GLN A 345 25.14 53.33 -3.07
CA GLN A 345 23.71 53.00 -3.10
C GLN A 345 23.19 52.60 -1.71
N LEU A 346 24.04 51.91 -0.93
CA LEU A 346 23.75 51.57 0.47
C LEU A 346 23.54 52.83 1.32
N LYS A 347 24.30 53.91 1.05
CA LYS A 347 24.23 55.20 1.76
C LYS A 347 22.89 55.92 1.62
N ASN A 348 22.27 55.88 0.44
CA ASN A 348 20.97 56.54 0.21
C ASN A 348 19.81 55.77 0.84
N ILE A 349 19.88 54.43 0.81
CA ILE A 349 18.97 53.57 1.57
C ILE A 349 19.14 53.85 3.08
N TRP A 350 20.37 54.03 3.54
CA TRP A 350 20.70 54.38 4.94
C TRP A 350 19.97 55.64 5.45
N ILE A 351 19.93 56.70 4.63
CA ILE A 351 19.25 57.96 4.98
C ILE A 351 17.73 57.77 5.03
N GLY A 352 17.16 56.94 4.15
CA GLY A 352 15.74 56.56 4.19
C GLY A 352 15.38 55.74 5.43
N LEU A 353 16.20 54.73 5.75
CA LEU A 353 16.01 53.88 6.93
C LEU A 353 16.12 54.70 8.23
N PHE A 354 17.06 55.63 8.35
CA PHE A 354 17.20 56.49 9.54
C PHE A 354 15.97 57.39 9.75
N LYS A 355 15.46 58.02 8.67
CA LYS A 355 14.21 58.80 8.73
C LYS A 355 13.00 57.96 9.11
N PHE A 356 12.92 56.71 8.65
CA PHE A 356 11.83 55.81 9.00
C PHE A 356 11.90 55.38 10.48
N VAL A 357 13.10 55.20 11.05
CA VAL A 357 13.28 54.99 12.50
C VAL A 357 12.77 56.17 13.32
N GLU A 358 13.00 57.42 12.88
CA GLU A 358 12.43 58.59 13.54
C GLU A 358 10.90 58.65 13.41
N GLN A 359 10.33 58.29 12.26
CA GLN A 359 8.88 58.22 12.05
C GLN A 359 8.21 57.14 12.92
N LEU A 360 8.76 55.93 12.98
CA LEU A 360 8.25 54.84 13.83
C LEU A 360 8.28 55.19 15.32
N LYS A 361 9.22 56.01 15.77
CA LYS A 361 9.28 56.48 17.16
C LYS A 361 8.27 57.58 17.48
N THR A 362 7.96 58.43 16.52
CA THR A 362 7.13 59.64 16.72
C THR A 362 5.64 59.42 16.52
N VAL A 363 5.22 58.42 15.73
CA VAL A 363 3.81 58.04 15.60
C VAL A 363 3.40 57.14 16.78
N GLU A 364 2.28 57.46 17.43
CA GLU A 364 1.55 56.51 18.28
C GLU A 364 0.47 55.85 17.42
N SER A 365 0.69 54.58 17.09
CA SER A 365 -0.27 53.69 16.44
C SER A 365 -0.41 52.42 17.28
N ASP A 366 -1.58 51.79 17.24
CA ASP A 366 -1.81 50.51 17.92
C ASP A 366 -0.88 49.38 17.42
N HIS A 367 -0.25 49.59 16.25
CA HIS A 367 0.70 48.68 15.60
C HIS A 367 2.17 49.12 15.73
N LYS A 368 2.51 50.07 16.60
CA LYS A 368 3.88 50.60 16.74
C LYS A 368 4.92 49.51 17.01
N ASN A 369 4.59 48.51 17.82
CA ASN A 369 5.46 47.37 18.09
C ASN A 369 5.56 46.43 16.86
N ASP A 370 4.46 46.17 16.16
CA ASP A 370 4.45 45.34 14.94
C ASP A 370 5.33 45.96 13.84
N ASP A 371 5.25 47.28 13.63
CA ASP A 371 6.02 47.99 12.62
C ASP A 371 7.51 48.12 13.02
N ILE A 372 7.82 48.19 14.32
CA ILE A 372 9.19 48.06 14.86
C ILE A 372 9.75 46.65 14.60
N GLU A 373 9.01 45.58 14.89
CA GLU A 373 9.45 44.20 14.64
C GLU A 373 9.62 43.88 13.15
N ARG A 374 8.71 44.37 12.29
CA ARG A 374 8.83 44.27 10.83
C ARG A 374 10.09 44.96 10.32
N PHE A 375 10.44 46.10 10.90
CA PHE A 375 11.66 46.81 10.54
C PHE A 375 12.92 46.13 11.09
N GLU A 376 12.87 45.46 12.24
CA GLU A 376 13.96 44.58 12.70
C GLU A 376 14.16 43.39 11.75
N MET A 377 13.09 42.74 11.28
CA MET A 377 13.20 41.70 10.25
C MET A 377 13.81 42.23 8.94
N LEU A 378 13.46 43.46 8.52
CA LEU A 378 14.08 44.11 7.36
C LEU A 378 15.59 44.34 7.58
N LEU A 379 15.99 44.84 8.76
CA LEU A 379 17.40 45.06 9.12
C LEU A 379 18.19 43.76 9.20
N ASP A 380 17.62 42.68 9.75
CA ASP A 380 18.27 41.37 9.85
C ASP A 380 18.39 40.69 8.47
N PHE A 381 17.39 40.86 7.61
CA PHE A 381 17.44 40.43 6.21
C PHE A 381 18.49 41.21 5.39
N LEU A 382 18.58 42.53 5.59
CA LEU A 382 19.64 43.37 4.99
C LEU A 382 21.03 43.00 5.53
N HIS A 383 21.14 42.62 6.81
CA HIS A 383 22.37 42.12 7.41
C HIS A 383 22.81 40.77 6.81
N TYR A 384 21.86 39.85 6.57
CA TYR A 384 22.12 38.60 5.87
C TYR A 384 22.62 38.82 4.43
N ILE A 385 22.08 39.83 3.72
CA ILE A 385 22.58 40.21 2.39
C ILE A 385 23.98 40.87 2.48
N SER A 386 24.19 41.81 3.41
CA SER A 386 25.49 42.51 3.54
C SER A 386 26.62 41.56 3.93
N GLY A 387 26.32 40.47 4.66
CA GLY A 387 27.27 39.40 4.97
C GLY A 387 27.86 38.68 3.74
N LYS A 388 27.19 38.73 2.57
CA LYS A 388 27.74 38.23 1.30
C LYS A 388 28.60 39.27 0.55
N CYS A 389 28.60 40.52 0.97
CA CYS A 389 29.27 41.64 0.31
C CYS A 389 30.16 42.42 1.29
N SER A 390 31.13 41.72 1.90
CA SER A 390 32.33 42.22 2.61
C SER A 390 32.24 43.62 3.25
N THR A 391 31.18 43.89 4.02
CA THR A 391 30.91 45.17 4.68
C THR A 391 30.64 44.94 6.17
N LYS A 392 31.11 45.84 7.03
CA LYS A 392 31.13 45.60 8.49
C LYS A 392 29.73 45.74 9.12
N PRO A 393 29.24 44.77 9.93
CA PRO A 393 27.89 44.77 10.51
C PRO A 393 27.53 45.96 11.42
N PHE A 394 28.54 46.67 11.92
CA PHE A 394 28.45 47.67 12.98
C PHE A 394 27.34 48.71 12.79
N TYR A 395 27.15 49.21 11.57
CA TYR A 395 26.18 50.26 11.28
C TYR A 395 24.72 49.76 11.40
N LEU A 396 24.41 48.54 10.95
CA LEU A 396 23.07 47.96 11.10
C LEU A 396 22.73 47.64 12.57
N GLN A 397 23.73 47.18 13.33
CA GLN A 397 23.61 47.05 14.79
C GLN A 397 23.38 48.41 15.47
N MET A 398 24.01 49.49 15.00
CA MET A 398 23.77 50.84 15.51
C MET A 398 22.31 51.28 15.29
N LEU A 399 21.72 51.05 14.11
CA LEU A 399 20.29 51.31 13.86
C LEU A 399 19.37 50.48 14.77
N LYS A 400 19.65 49.18 14.93
CA LYS A 400 18.90 48.29 15.84
C LYS A 400 19.00 48.74 17.31
N SER A 401 20.16 49.27 17.70
CA SER A 401 20.41 49.84 19.04
C SER A 401 19.70 51.18 19.23
N ILE A 402 19.69 52.04 18.20
CA ILE A 402 18.96 53.31 18.19
C ILE A 402 17.45 53.06 18.27
N LEU A 403 16.92 52.05 17.57
CA LEU A 403 15.52 51.59 17.72
C LEU A 403 15.20 51.25 19.17
N LYS A 404 16.01 50.40 19.81
CA LYS A 404 15.79 49.90 21.18
C LYS A 404 16.13 50.90 22.29
N ALA A 405 16.79 52.02 21.99
CA ALA A 405 17.10 53.05 22.97
C ALA A 405 15.85 53.88 23.35
N PRO A 406 15.50 54.02 24.65
CA PRO A 406 14.26 54.70 25.07
C PRO A 406 14.29 56.22 24.88
N ASN A 407 15.45 56.88 24.96
CA ASN A 407 15.60 58.32 24.79
C ASN A 407 16.84 58.65 23.93
N LEU A 408 16.68 59.59 22.99
CA LEU A 408 17.79 60.32 22.35
C LEU A 408 17.92 61.69 23.02
N PRO A 409 19.14 62.22 23.25
CA PRO A 409 19.32 63.57 23.80
C PRO A 409 18.88 64.61 22.74
N SER A 410 17.69 65.19 22.96
CA SER A 410 17.10 66.25 22.13
C SER A 410 17.87 67.56 22.28
N GLY A 411 18.90 67.72 21.45
CA GLY A 411 19.93 68.76 21.57
C GLY A 411 19.94 69.84 20.48
N SER A 412 18.89 69.99 19.65
CA SER A 412 18.61 71.25 18.94
C SER A 412 17.22 71.26 18.28
N ILE A 413 16.64 72.47 18.21
CA ILE A 413 15.37 72.85 17.54
C ILE A 413 14.09 72.47 18.32
N SER A 414 13.22 73.46 18.51
CA SER A 414 12.09 73.46 19.45
C SER A 414 10.71 73.57 18.78
N TYR A 415 9.72 72.95 19.45
CA TYR A 415 8.24 72.95 19.32
C TYR A 415 7.56 74.35 19.15
N PRO A 416 6.25 74.49 18.76
CA PRO A 416 5.02 73.82 19.28
C PRO A 416 3.97 73.39 18.19
N GLU A 417 2.73 72.92 18.41
CA GLU A 417 1.88 72.67 19.61
C GLU A 417 0.85 71.51 19.38
N PHE A 418 -0.23 71.39 20.19
CA PHE A 418 -1.28 70.33 20.13
C PHE A 418 -2.74 70.84 20.19
N THR A 419 -3.72 70.03 19.73
CA THR A 419 -5.18 70.01 20.07
C THR A 419 -5.89 68.89 19.26
N ARG A 420 -7.00 68.22 19.64
CA ARG A 420 -7.72 68.00 20.92
C ARG A 420 -8.70 66.79 20.79
N TYR A 421 -9.57 66.60 21.82
CA TYR A 421 -10.67 65.62 22.00
C TYR A 421 -10.24 64.22 22.50
N GLU A 422 -10.56 63.72 23.70
CA GLU A 422 -11.69 63.81 24.67
C GLU A 422 -12.67 62.60 24.65
N HIS A 423 -12.53 61.78 25.69
CA HIS A 423 -13.50 60.88 26.35
C HIS A 423 -14.00 59.57 25.69
N ILE A 424 -13.82 58.50 26.48
CA ILE A 424 -14.47 57.19 26.44
C ILE A 424 -15.49 57.14 27.61
N GLN A 425 -16.66 56.51 27.45
CA GLN A 425 -17.28 55.63 28.48
C GLN A 425 -18.58 54.89 28.04
N GLU A 426 -18.53 53.56 28.16
CA GLU A 426 -19.52 52.65 28.80
C GLU A 426 -20.88 52.18 28.18
N ILE A 427 -20.96 50.85 27.99
CA ILE A 427 -22.03 49.87 28.36
C ILE A 427 -23.43 49.90 27.66
N THR A 428 -23.79 48.82 26.93
CA THR A 428 -24.95 47.91 27.20
C THR A 428 -25.16 46.84 26.09
N PHE A 429 -25.96 45.80 26.38
CA PHE A 429 -26.19 44.59 25.57
C PHE A 429 -27.67 44.47 25.14
N GLN A 430 -27.98 43.96 23.94
CA GLN A 430 -29.02 42.94 23.67
C GLN A 430 -29.09 42.54 22.19
N SER A 431 -29.39 41.26 21.92
CA SER A 431 -29.61 40.67 20.58
C SER A 431 -31.09 40.36 20.38
N HIS A 432 -31.54 40.00 19.15
CA HIS A 432 -32.75 39.19 18.88
C HIS A 432 -32.99 38.93 17.35
N ARG A 433 -33.76 37.89 16.96
CA ARG A 433 -34.05 37.49 15.53
C ARG A 433 -35.41 36.80 15.36
N ILE A 434 -35.94 36.71 14.12
CA ILE A 434 -37.36 36.36 13.85
C ILE A 434 -37.60 35.38 12.65
N ASN A 435 -38.43 34.32 12.76
CA ASN A 435 -38.83 33.37 11.70
C ASN A 435 -40.12 32.50 11.98
N LEU A 436 -41.03 32.21 11.00
CA LEU A 436 -42.31 31.43 11.09
C LEU A 436 -42.70 30.55 9.84
N GLY A 437 -43.80 29.77 9.97
CA GLY A 437 -44.69 29.36 8.87
C GLY A 437 -46.13 29.93 9.04
N ASN A 438 -47.12 29.69 8.18
CA ASN A 438 -47.16 28.96 6.91
C ASN A 438 -48.23 29.62 5.99
N LEU A 439 -48.00 30.88 5.61
CA LEU A 439 -48.81 31.62 4.64
C LEU A 439 -48.14 31.59 3.24
N GLY A 440 -48.82 32.07 2.20
CA GLY A 440 -48.19 32.31 0.88
C GLY A 440 -47.00 33.26 1.02
N ARG A 441 -45.89 33.04 0.27
CA ARG A 441 -44.53 33.59 0.53
C ARG A 441 -44.49 35.00 1.14
N TYR A 442 -45.23 35.96 0.56
CA TYR A 442 -45.28 37.36 1.01
C TYR A 442 -46.04 37.59 2.33
N LYS A 443 -47.17 36.90 2.54
CA LYS A 443 -47.87 36.92 3.85
C LYS A 443 -47.11 36.09 4.89
N ARG A 444 -46.28 35.15 4.43
CA ARG A 444 -45.41 34.36 5.30
C ARG A 444 -44.42 35.31 5.94
N SER A 445 -43.69 36.15 5.19
CA SER A 445 -42.64 37.06 5.73
C SER A 445 -43.16 37.99 6.83
N ILE A 446 -44.37 38.52 6.66
CA ILE A 446 -44.98 39.44 7.64
C ILE A 446 -45.32 38.71 8.95
N ALA A 447 -45.95 37.53 8.88
CA ALA A 447 -46.11 36.71 10.08
C ALA A 447 -44.75 36.26 10.63
N LEU A 448 -43.83 35.83 9.74
CA LEU A 448 -42.40 35.50 9.95
C LEU A 448 -41.65 36.61 10.68
N GLU A 449 -42.18 37.83 10.76
CA GLU A 449 -41.65 38.98 11.47
C GLU A 449 -42.42 39.33 12.78
N GLU A 450 -43.59 38.74 13.08
CA GLU A 450 -44.35 39.02 14.31
C GLU A 450 -44.14 37.98 15.44
N ILE A 451 -44.36 36.67 15.21
CA ILE A 451 -44.37 35.69 16.33
C ILE A 451 -43.00 35.57 16.97
N GLN A 452 -41.93 35.54 16.17
CA GLN A 452 -40.61 35.46 16.76
C GLN A 452 -40.18 36.84 17.32
N ASP A 453 -40.86 37.98 17.02
CA ASP A 453 -40.70 39.27 17.71
C ASP A 453 -41.26 39.18 19.14
N CYS A 454 -42.34 38.41 19.31
CA CYS A 454 -42.89 38.07 20.62
C CYS A 454 -42.00 37.06 21.38
N PHE A 455 -41.35 36.16 20.65
CA PHE A 455 -40.34 35.20 21.15
C PHE A 455 -39.04 35.91 21.58
N VAL A 456 -38.77 37.06 20.95
CA VAL A 456 -37.68 38.02 21.14
C VAL A 456 -37.95 38.94 22.34
N LYS A 457 -39.01 39.74 22.28
CA LYS A 457 -39.46 40.63 23.37
C LYS A 457 -40.08 39.86 24.56
N ASN A 458 -40.03 38.53 24.54
CA ASN A 458 -40.52 37.59 25.54
C ASN A 458 -41.99 37.83 25.99
N CYS A 459 -42.84 38.27 25.07
CA CYS A 459 -44.25 38.60 25.29
C CYS A 459 -45.21 37.58 24.64
N THR A 460 -46.51 37.71 24.87
CA THR A 460 -47.55 36.83 24.29
C THR A 460 -47.90 37.27 22.87
N TYR A 461 -48.15 36.30 21.96
CA TYR A 461 -48.49 36.65 20.58
C TYR A 461 -49.94 37.13 20.44
N GLU A 462 -50.11 38.30 19.81
CA GLU A 462 -51.38 38.86 19.34
C GLU A 462 -51.25 39.24 17.86
N ASN A 463 -52.20 38.78 17.04
CA ASN A 463 -52.17 38.90 15.58
C ASN A 463 -52.65 40.29 15.14
N LYS A 464 -51.74 41.19 14.70
CA LYS A 464 -52.05 42.61 14.46
C LYS A 464 -52.05 43.04 12.99
N ASN A 465 -51.22 42.45 12.12
CA ASN A 465 -51.07 42.91 10.72
C ASN A 465 -51.73 42.02 9.64
N LEU A 466 -52.65 41.11 10.00
CA LEU A 466 -53.39 40.27 9.05
C LEU A 466 -54.92 40.44 9.21
N PRO A 467 -55.70 40.55 8.12
CA PRO A 467 -57.16 40.65 8.20
C PRO A 467 -57.80 39.41 8.85
N LEU A 468 -58.86 39.64 9.63
CA LEU A 468 -59.56 38.75 10.57
C LEU A 468 -60.12 37.39 10.05
N VAL A 469 -59.84 36.97 8.82
CA VAL A 469 -60.54 35.86 8.13
C VAL A 469 -59.77 34.53 8.11
N HIS A 470 -58.52 34.49 8.57
CA HIS A 470 -57.79 33.22 8.76
C HIS A 470 -57.22 33.10 10.19
N GLN A 471 -57.86 32.25 10.99
CA GLN A 471 -57.45 31.95 12.37
C GLN A 471 -56.13 31.16 12.40
N ILE A 472 -55.02 31.87 12.59
CA ILE A 472 -53.83 31.28 13.19
C ILE A 472 -54.20 30.92 14.63
N ARG A 473 -53.94 29.67 15.06
CA ARG A 473 -54.36 29.14 16.37
C ARG A 473 -53.52 29.73 17.51
N THR A 474 -53.84 30.98 17.90
CA THR A 474 -53.10 31.77 18.91
C THR A 474 -52.94 31.05 20.25
N TYR A 475 -53.92 30.22 20.63
CA TYR A 475 -53.88 29.42 21.86
C TYR A 475 -52.82 28.32 21.84
N GLU A 476 -52.71 27.55 20.76
CA GLU A 476 -51.71 26.47 20.61
C GLU A 476 -50.29 27.04 20.57
N ILE A 477 -50.10 28.20 19.94
CA ILE A 477 -48.80 28.88 19.85
C ILE A 477 -48.38 29.43 21.21
N ASN A 478 -49.30 30.05 21.97
CA ASN A 478 -49.00 30.51 23.32
C ASN A 478 -48.78 29.34 24.31
N MET A 479 -49.42 28.17 24.11
CA MET A 479 -49.12 26.92 24.84
C MET A 479 -47.72 26.37 24.50
N LEU A 480 -47.31 26.36 23.23
CA LEU A 480 -45.96 25.96 22.82
C LEU A 480 -44.89 26.93 23.34
N LEU A 481 -45.15 28.25 23.29
CA LEU A 481 -44.30 29.27 23.91
C LEU A 481 -44.14 29.04 25.41
N LYS A 482 -45.22 28.67 26.12
CA LYS A 482 -45.18 28.34 27.55
C LYS A 482 -44.35 27.08 27.81
N SER A 483 -44.60 25.99 27.07
CA SER A 483 -43.81 24.75 27.15
C SER A 483 -42.32 24.96 26.81
N TRP A 484 -42.01 25.89 25.92
CA TRP A 484 -40.64 26.29 25.56
C TRP A 484 -39.99 27.22 26.60
N ARG A 485 -40.77 28.09 27.28
CA ARG A 485 -40.33 28.90 28.43
C ARG A 485 -40.01 28.05 29.66
N GLU A 486 -40.78 27.00 29.90
CA GLU A 486 -40.67 26.17 31.11
C GLU A 486 -39.61 25.04 31.01
N ASN A 487 -38.93 24.88 29.85
CA ASN A 487 -37.98 23.78 29.62
C ASN A 487 -36.55 24.28 29.32
N GLU A 488 -35.96 24.97 30.31
CA GLU A 488 -34.57 25.48 30.24
C GLU A 488 -33.55 24.37 29.91
N LYS A 489 -33.73 23.16 30.45
CA LYS A 489 -32.84 22.02 30.19
C LYS A 489 -32.79 21.63 28.71
N LEU A 490 -33.94 21.57 28.03
CA LEU A 490 -33.95 21.25 26.60
C LEU A 490 -33.36 22.38 25.75
N ARG A 491 -33.54 23.65 26.16
CA ARG A 491 -32.95 24.80 25.48
C ARG A 491 -31.42 24.79 25.63
N SER A 492 -30.92 24.67 26.86
CA SER A 492 -29.50 24.49 27.17
C SER A 492 -28.91 23.31 26.39
N PHE A 493 -29.61 22.18 26.33
CA PHE A 493 -29.13 20.97 25.63
C PHE A 493 -29.09 21.13 24.10
N ILE A 494 -30.12 21.73 23.48
CA ILE A 494 -30.15 21.96 22.03
C ILE A 494 -29.20 23.10 21.64
N GLU A 495 -29.05 24.14 22.45
CA GLU A 495 -28.04 25.18 22.23
C GLU A 495 -26.63 24.62 22.44
N ASN A 496 -26.39 23.78 23.45
CA ASN A 496 -25.11 23.07 23.60
C ASN A 496 -24.82 22.18 22.40
N ILE A 497 -25.76 21.32 21.96
CA ILE A 497 -25.58 20.47 20.78
C ILE A 497 -25.41 21.30 19.51
N GLN A 498 -26.18 22.38 19.31
CA GLN A 498 -25.99 23.25 18.15
C GLN A 498 -24.69 24.05 18.22
N ASN A 499 -24.20 24.42 19.40
CA ASN A 499 -22.92 25.10 19.57
C ASN A 499 -21.75 24.12 19.39
N HIS A 500 -21.87 22.87 19.86
CA HIS A 500 -20.89 21.80 19.61
C HIS A 500 -20.90 21.32 18.15
N LEU A 501 -22.06 21.24 17.48
CA LEU A 501 -22.12 20.97 16.04
C LEU A 501 -21.75 22.19 15.18
N ARG A 502 -21.79 23.41 15.75
CA ARG A 502 -21.23 24.64 15.15
C ARG A 502 -19.75 24.86 15.48
N SER A 503 -19.16 24.13 16.42
CA SER A 503 -17.70 23.98 16.53
C SER A 503 -17.20 22.79 15.70
N VAL A 504 -18.00 21.73 15.54
CA VAL A 504 -17.74 20.56 14.69
C VAL A 504 -18.37 20.73 13.28
N ILE A 505 -18.24 21.93 12.70
CA ILE A 505 -18.50 22.10 11.26
C ILE A 505 -17.28 21.52 10.52
N LEU A 506 -17.47 21.02 9.29
CA LEU A 506 -16.39 20.78 8.32
C LEU A 506 -15.74 22.09 7.80
N VAL A 507 -15.65 23.12 8.66
CA VAL A 507 -15.36 24.54 8.36
C VAL A 507 -14.94 25.24 9.67
N PRO A 508 -13.98 26.18 9.65
CA PRO A 508 -12.69 26.17 8.99
C PRO A 508 -11.58 25.86 10.03
N LEU A 509 -10.32 25.57 9.61
CA LEU A 509 -9.22 25.82 10.54
C LEU A 509 -9.22 27.32 10.85
N ASN A 510 -9.29 27.69 12.13
CA ASN A 510 -9.50 29.07 12.54
C ASN A 510 -8.39 29.98 12.02
N ALA A 511 -8.68 30.77 10.97
CA ALA A 511 -7.81 31.82 10.46
C ALA A 511 -7.69 33.04 11.40
N LYS A 512 -7.88 32.83 12.71
CA LYS A 512 -7.55 33.79 13.76
C LYS A 512 -6.05 33.71 14.06
N VAL A 513 -5.26 34.23 13.12
CA VAL A 513 -3.91 34.71 13.46
C VAL A 513 -4.11 35.98 14.30
N SER A 514 -4.29 35.82 15.61
CA SER A 514 -3.84 36.88 16.52
C SER A 514 -2.32 36.89 16.39
N LEU A 515 -1.77 38.01 15.91
CA LEU A 515 -0.33 38.22 15.81
C LEU A 515 0.26 38.22 17.23
N ASN A 516 0.63 37.03 17.68
CA ASN A 516 1.59 36.84 18.75
C ASN A 516 2.42 35.56 18.47
N PRO A 517 3.04 35.45 17.26
CA PRO A 517 3.59 34.19 16.76
C PRO A 517 4.81 33.72 17.55
N GLN A 518 5.43 34.63 18.33
CA GLN A 518 6.53 34.33 19.22
C GLN A 518 6.06 33.97 20.64
N GLN A 519 4.97 34.51 21.20
CA GLN A 519 4.55 34.15 22.56
C GLN A 519 3.82 32.80 22.64
N PHE A 520 2.81 32.55 21.78
CA PHE A 520 1.95 31.36 21.94
C PHE A 520 2.55 30.03 21.47
N ALA A 521 3.81 30.05 21.00
CA ALA A 521 4.63 28.86 20.76
C ALA A 521 5.84 28.78 21.69
N PHE A 522 6.37 29.91 22.22
CA PHE A 522 7.42 29.88 23.23
C PHE A 522 6.96 29.15 24.49
N GLU A 523 5.72 29.34 24.95
CA GLU A 523 5.23 28.62 26.14
C GLU A 523 5.14 27.11 25.91
N LEU A 524 4.58 26.64 24.78
CA LEU A 524 4.49 25.20 24.51
C LEU A 524 5.85 24.54 24.24
N PHE A 525 6.79 25.27 23.65
CA PHE A 525 8.17 24.81 23.44
C PHE A 525 8.96 24.81 24.76
N HIS A 526 8.91 25.88 25.57
CA HIS A 526 9.49 25.88 26.92
C HIS A 526 8.86 24.81 27.83
N ASN A 527 7.55 24.60 27.78
CA ASN A 527 6.86 23.64 28.64
C ASN A 527 7.14 22.18 28.25
N HIS A 528 7.49 21.89 26.99
CA HIS A 528 7.99 20.56 26.59
C HIS A 528 9.51 20.41 26.76
N PHE A 529 10.28 21.48 26.54
CA PHE A 529 11.73 21.47 26.35
C PHE A 529 12.34 22.76 26.95
N GLN A 530 12.72 22.73 28.23
CA GLN A 530 13.26 23.89 28.95
C GLN A 530 14.75 24.13 28.58
N ILE A 531 14.96 24.73 27.41
CA ILE A 531 16.29 25.13 26.94
C ILE A 531 16.74 26.46 27.59
N CYS A 532 17.09 26.39 28.88
CA CYS A 532 17.85 27.45 29.54
C CYS A 532 19.33 27.41 29.08
N LEU A 533 19.73 28.36 28.23
CA LEU A 533 21.10 28.51 27.75
C LEU A 533 22.03 29.15 28.82
N ASN A 534 22.32 28.41 29.88
CA ASN A 534 23.35 28.79 30.84
C ASN A 534 24.74 28.49 30.26
N ALA A 535 25.32 29.47 29.56
CA ALA A 535 26.66 29.37 29.00
C ALA A 535 27.74 29.36 30.09
N LYS A 536 28.16 28.17 30.55
CA LYS A 536 29.44 28.00 31.28
C LYS A 536 30.13 26.64 31.19
N ASP A 537 29.43 25.53 30.96
CA ASP A 537 30.07 24.21 30.87
C ASP A 537 30.03 23.61 29.45
N LYS A 538 31.16 23.04 29.03
CA LYS A 538 31.38 22.48 27.67
C LYS A 538 31.18 20.96 27.59
N CYS A 539 30.49 20.36 28.54
CA CYS A 539 30.37 18.91 28.65
C CYS A 539 28.90 18.48 28.66
N ILE A 540 28.57 17.46 27.86
CA ILE A 540 27.29 16.75 27.95
C ILE A 540 27.18 16.13 29.34
N ASP A 541 26.01 16.16 29.98
CA ASP A 541 25.78 15.49 31.26
C ASP A 541 26.19 14.00 31.18
N GLN A 542 27.21 13.63 31.95
CA GLN A 542 27.81 12.30 31.93
C GLN A 542 26.86 11.20 32.42
N LYS A 543 25.87 11.52 33.25
CA LYS A 543 24.85 10.55 33.71
C LYS A 543 23.86 10.25 32.60
N LEU A 544 23.36 11.29 31.90
CA LEU A 544 22.48 11.11 30.74
C LEU A 544 23.21 10.36 29.62
N LEU A 545 24.46 10.72 29.32
CA LEU A 545 25.27 10.01 28.34
C LEU A 545 25.51 8.55 28.73
N LYS A 546 25.78 8.25 30.02
CA LYS A 546 25.95 6.88 30.51
C LYS A 546 24.66 6.06 30.41
N SER A 547 23.51 6.65 30.75
CA SER A 547 22.20 5.99 30.57
C SER A 547 21.93 5.69 29.09
N ALA A 548 22.21 6.64 28.19
CA ALA A 548 22.07 6.44 26.76
C ALA A 548 23.04 5.36 26.22
N GLN A 549 24.28 5.30 26.72
CA GLN A 549 25.23 4.23 26.42
C GLN A 549 24.71 2.86 26.88
N GLU A 550 24.25 2.75 28.14
CA GLU A 550 23.69 1.52 28.69
C GLU A 550 22.49 1.02 27.86
N LYS A 551 21.64 1.93 27.36
CA LYS A 551 20.44 1.61 26.57
C LYS A 551 20.70 1.28 25.10
N PHE A 552 21.64 1.99 24.45
CA PHE A 552 21.84 1.91 23.01
C PHE A 552 22.97 0.94 22.61
N LEU A 553 24.03 0.83 23.40
CA LEU A 553 25.25 0.07 23.07
C LEU A 553 25.28 -1.34 23.66
N HIS A 554 24.30 -1.71 24.49
CA HIS A 554 24.23 -3.02 25.15
C HIS A 554 22.86 -3.67 24.93
N PRO A 555 22.81 -5.02 24.84
CA PRO A 555 21.53 -5.72 24.87
C PRO A 555 20.98 -5.67 26.31
N HIS A 556 19.67 -5.54 26.47
CA HIS A 556 19.00 -5.70 27.78
C HIS A 556 19.61 -4.95 28.99
N SER A 557 19.78 -3.63 28.94
CA SER A 557 19.86 -2.88 30.20
C SER A 557 18.50 -2.94 30.95
N ASN A 558 18.49 -2.75 32.27
CA ASN A 558 17.28 -2.91 33.11
C ASN A 558 16.34 -1.69 33.05
N TYR A 559 16.09 -1.15 31.85
CA TYR A 559 15.25 0.03 31.60
C TYR A 559 13.79 -0.31 31.24
N PHE A 560 13.34 -1.53 31.52
CA PHE A 560 11.95 -1.94 31.31
C PHE A 560 11.40 -2.63 32.55
N ILE A 561 10.12 -2.39 32.85
CA ILE A 561 9.43 -2.96 34.01
C ILE A 561 9.11 -4.45 33.78
N LYS A 562 9.70 -5.33 34.60
CA LYS A 562 9.58 -6.79 34.45
C LYS A 562 8.51 -7.34 35.41
N PRO A 563 7.69 -8.33 35.00
CA PRO A 563 6.79 -9.01 35.92
C PRO A 563 7.58 -9.77 37.00
N LYS A 564 7.05 -9.81 38.22
CA LYS A 564 7.66 -10.54 39.35
C LYS A 564 7.29 -12.02 39.22
N MET A 565 8.27 -12.91 39.39
CA MET A 565 8.03 -14.36 39.33
C MET A 565 7.83 -14.92 40.74
N TYR A 566 6.66 -15.50 41.00
CA TYR A 566 6.36 -16.14 42.28
C TYR A 566 5.64 -17.47 42.06
N VAL A 567 6.28 -18.56 42.51
CA VAL A 567 5.78 -19.94 42.55
C VAL A 567 5.80 -20.69 41.20
N PRO A 568 6.52 -21.84 41.11
CA PRO A 568 6.34 -22.79 40.02
C PRO A 568 5.04 -23.57 40.21
N ILE A 569 4.19 -23.56 39.19
CA ILE A 569 3.04 -24.45 39.04
C ILE A 569 3.61 -25.83 38.71
N ILE A 570 3.45 -26.77 39.65
CA ILE A 570 3.81 -28.16 39.43
C ILE A 570 2.74 -28.75 38.52
N ASN A 571 3.01 -28.78 37.21
CA ASN A 571 2.16 -29.46 36.25
C ASN A 571 2.01 -30.95 36.63
N GLU A 572 0.78 -31.43 36.73
CA GLU A 572 0.52 -32.86 36.92
C GLU A 572 1.17 -33.64 35.78
N LYS A 573 2.00 -34.63 36.13
CA LYS A 573 2.69 -35.46 35.12
C LYS A 573 1.69 -36.28 34.32
N LYS A 574 1.29 -35.76 33.16
CA LYS A 574 0.48 -36.48 32.19
C LYS A 574 1.34 -37.50 31.46
N GLU A 575 0.93 -38.76 31.49
CA GLU A 575 1.57 -39.82 30.70
C GLU A 575 1.51 -39.49 29.20
N PHE A 576 2.50 -39.97 28.45
CA PHE A 576 2.53 -39.78 27.01
C PHE A 576 1.45 -40.64 26.35
N PRO A 577 0.49 -40.06 25.60
CA PRO A 577 -0.63 -40.80 25.03
C PRO A 577 -0.16 -41.74 23.91
N GLN A 578 0.10 -43.00 24.26
CA GLN A 578 0.68 -43.99 23.34
C GLN A 578 -0.27 -44.36 22.18
N GLU A 579 -1.57 -44.25 22.39
CA GLU A 579 -2.65 -44.61 21.44
C GLU A 579 -2.68 -43.75 20.17
N ILE A 580 -1.98 -42.60 20.14
CA ILE A 580 -1.94 -41.70 18.99
C ILE A 580 -1.12 -42.28 17.82
N PHE A 581 -0.19 -43.21 18.09
CA PHE A 581 0.70 -43.77 17.08
C PHE A 581 0.21 -45.15 16.59
N PRO A 582 0.21 -45.40 15.26
CA PRO A 582 -0.02 -46.74 14.74
C PRO A 582 1.09 -47.71 15.19
N SER A 583 0.84 -49.01 15.00
CA SER A 583 1.81 -50.07 15.32
C SER A 583 3.22 -49.74 14.82
N THR A 584 4.21 -49.96 15.68
CA THR A 584 5.65 -49.81 15.37
C THR A 584 6.25 -51.09 14.80
N ASP A 585 5.44 -52.14 14.62
CA ASP A 585 5.84 -53.38 13.95
C ASP A 585 5.94 -53.17 12.44
N SER A 586 7.13 -53.41 11.88
CA SER A 586 7.41 -53.23 10.45
C SER A 586 6.66 -54.20 9.55
N GLN A 587 6.11 -55.29 10.08
CA GLN A 587 5.20 -56.18 9.34
C GLN A 587 3.80 -55.59 9.16
N ILE A 588 3.41 -54.65 10.04
CA ILE A 588 2.06 -54.05 10.09
C ILE A 588 2.09 -52.61 9.54
N ASN A 589 3.20 -51.89 9.72
CA ASN A 589 3.39 -50.51 9.31
C ASN A 589 4.70 -50.33 8.54
N PRO A 590 4.68 -50.13 7.20
CA PRO A 590 5.89 -49.94 6.40
C PRO A 590 6.60 -48.60 6.66
N LEU A 591 6.01 -47.72 7.48
CA LEU A 591 6.61 -46.47 7.95
C LEU A 591 6.99 -46.58 9.45
N SER A 592 7.26 -47.80 9.95
CA SER A 592 7.66 -48.07 11.34
C SER A 592 8.77 -47.14 11.83
N ASP A 593 9.78 -46.92 11.00
CA ASP A 593 10.99 -46.18 11.38
C ASP A 593 10.72 -44.69 11.50
N ILE A 594 9.90 -44.14 10.59
CA ILE A 594 9.41 -42.76 10.66
C ILE A 594 8.46 -42.59 11.86
N THR A 595 7.61 -43.58 12.13
CA THR A 595 6.69 -43.60 13.26
C THR A 595 7.45 -43.62 14.59
N ASN A 596 8.51 -44.42 14.68
CA ASN A 596 9.44 -44.47 15.82
C ASN A 596 10.17 -43.13 15.99
N TYR A 597 10.74 -42.56 14.93
CA TYR A 597 11.43 -41.27 14.97
C TYR A 597 10.54 -40.14 15.49
N PHE A 598 9.30 -40.02 14.98
CA PHE A 598 8.35 -39.03 15.50
C PHE A 598 7.89 -39.35 16.93
N LYS A 599 7.70 -40.62 17.27
CA LYS A 599 7.33 -41.05 18.63
C LYS A 599 8.43 -40.70 19.64
N GLU A 600 9.70 -40.90 19.30
CA GLU A 600 10.86 -40.51 20.11
C GLU A 600 10.92 -38.99 20.28
N HIS A 601 10.91 -38.22 19.18
CA HIS A 601 10.96 -36.75 19.25
C HIS A 601 9.77 -36.13 19.99
N LEU A 602 8.55 -36.66 19.81
CA LEU A 602 7.37 -36.20 20.55
C LEU A 602 7.42 -36.66 22.01
N THR A 603 7.99 -37.83 22.33
CA THR A 603 8.24 -38.24 23.72
C THR A 603 9.27 -37.34 24.39
N GLU A 604 10.34 -36.93 23.69
CA GLU A 604 11.29 -35.94 24.20
C GLU A 604 10.67 -34.56 24.38
N SER A 605 9.88 -34.11 23.41
CA SER A 605 9.14 -32.84 23.50
C SER A 605 8.15 -32.84 24.66
N TRP A 606 7.41 -33.94 24.85
CA TRP A 606 6.49 -34.14 25.97
C TRP A 606 7.21 -34.22 27.32
N LYS A 607 8.38 -34.87 27.39
CA LYS A 607 9.27 -34.82 28.56
C LYS A 607 9.71 -33.39 28.85
N LYS A 608 10.13 -32.61 27.84
CA LYS A 608 10.49 -31.19 27.99
C LYS A 608 9.30 -30.34 28.45
N PHE A 609 8.12 -30.56 27.91
CA PHE A 609 6.88 -29.90 28.32
C PHE A 609 6.55 -30.21 29.80
N ASN A 610 6.58 -31.49 30.20
CA ASN A 610 6.39 -31.90 31.60
C ASN A 610 7.55 -31.49 32.55
N LEU A 611 8.70 -31.06 32.01
CA LEU A 611 9.81 -30.45 32.75
C LEU A 611 9.77 -28.91 32.73
N THR A 612 8.83 -28.31 31.99
CA THR A 612 8.68 -26.86 31.93
C THR A 612 7.93 -26.40 33.18
N GLU A 613 8.65 -25.79 34.11
CA GLU A 613 8.06 -25.16 35.29
C GLU A 613 7.24 -23.93 34.84
N GLU A 614 5.92 -24.02 34.93
CA GLU A 614 5.03 -22.89 34.63
C GLU A 614 5.05 -21.91 35.81
N TYR A 615 5.72 -20.78 35.69
CA TYR A 615 5.76 -19.78 36.78
C TYR A 615 4.51 -18.90 36.76
N ARG A 616 3.85 -18.75 37.92
CA ARG A 616 2.83 -17.71 38.08
C ARG A 616 3.53 -16.35 38.12
N LYS A 617 3.19 -15.48 37.17
CA LYS A 617 3.76 -14.14 37.03
C LYS A 617 2.80 -13.13 37.65
N GLU A 618 3.34 -12.25 38.49
CA GLU A 618 2.63 -11.08 39.00
C GLU A 618 3.03 -9.88 38.15
N PHE A 619 2.05 -9.31 37.45
CA PHE A 619 2.24 -8.19 36.55
C PHE A 619 2.20 -6.85 37.30
N PRO A 620 2.99 -5.84 36.86
CA PRO A 620 2.91 -4.50 37.43
C PRO A 620 1.50 -3.93 37.25
N SER A 621 0.98 -3.28 38.29
CA SER A 621 -0.33 -2.62 38.27
C SER A 621 -0.34 -1.44 37.29
N VAL A 622 -1.54 -1.04 36.83
CA VAL A 622 -1.73 0.15 35.97
C VAL A 622 -1.08 1.40 36.59
N LYS A 623 -1.10 1.54 37.92
CA LYS A 623 -0.45 2.64 38.65
C LYS A 623 1.07 2.60 38.59
N GLU A 624 1.68 1.42 38.77
CA GLU A 624 3.13 1.24 38.65
C GLU A 624 3.59 1.50 37.21
N ASN A 625 2.83 1.06 36.21
CA ASN A 625 3.11 1.32 34.80
C ASN A 625 3.02 2.82 34.44
N ASN A 626 2.00 3.54 34.94
CA ASN A 626 1.89 5.00 34.75
C ASN A 626 3.08 5.73 35.39
N GLN A 627 3.45 5.38 36.63
CA GLN A 627 4.61 5.97 37.32
C GLN A 627 5.92 5.71 36.56
N PHE A 628 6.08 4.50 36.02
CA PHE A 628 7.25 4.14 35.23
C PHE A 628 7.29 4.91 33.89
N LEU A 629 6.17 5.00 33.19
CA LEU A 629 6.03 5.76 31.95
C LEU A 629 6.38 7.25 32.14
N ASP A 630 5.89 7.89 33.20
CA ASP A 630 6.21 9.29 33.50
C ASP A 630 7.71 9.49 33.87
N SER A 631 8.32 8.51 34.54
CA SER A 631 9.77 8.51 34.81
C SER A 631 10.60 8.43 33.53
N VAL A 632 10.25 7.53 32.59
CA VAL A 632 10.95 7.40 31.30
C VAL A 632 10.75 8.65 30.44
N ARG A 633 9.53 9.21 30.40
CA ARG A 633 9.24 10.47 29.68
C ARG A 633 10.08 11.64 30.18
N GLN A 634 10.24 11.79 31.50
CA GLN A 634 11.11 12.83 32.08
C GLN A 634 12.57 12.66 31.64
N GLU A 635 13.07 11.43 31.63
CA GLU A 635 14.43 11.13 31.15
C GLU A 635 14.59 11.43 29.64
N SER A 636 13.61 11.07 28.82
CA SER A 636 13.60 11.38 27.37
C SER A 636 13.62 12.88 27.10
N ILE A 637 12.86 13.68 27.86
CA ILE A 637 12.87 15.15 27.77
C ILE A 637 14.25 15.69 28.14
N GLN A 638 14.84 15.23 29.24
CA GLN A 638 16.19 15.65 29.66
C GLN A 638 17.26 15.31 28.63
N MET A 639 17.24 14.09 28.07
CA MET A 639 18.17 13.67 27.01
C MET A 639 17.99 14.48 25.72
N TRP A 640 16.76 14.78 25.32
CA TRP A 640 16.48 15.60 24.14
C TRP A 640 16.93 17.05 24.34
N ASP A 641 16.60 17.67 25.48
CA ASP A 641 17.06 19.01 25.84
C ASP A 641 18.58 19.10 25.81
N GLU A 642 19.28 18.09 26.37
CA GLU A 642 20.74 18.04 26.41
C GLU A 642 21.35 17.85 25.01
N LEU A 643 20.76 16.99 24.17
CA LEU A 643 21.15 16.82 22.77
C LEU A 643 21.02 18.13 21.98
N VAL A 644 19.88 18.82 22.10
CA VAL A 644 19.65 20.11 21.41
C VAL A 644 20.59 21.18 21.96
N LYS A 645 20.76 21.31 23.27
CA LYS A 645 21.75 22.22 23.91
C LYS A 645 23.15 21.96 23.36
N SER A 646 23.58 20.71 23.32
CA SER A 646 24.90 20.30 22.81
C SER A 646 25.10 20.72 21.35
N ILE A 647 24.18 20.36 20.45
CA ILE A 647 24.24 20.72 19.01
C ILE A 647 24.25 22.25 18.84
N THR A 648 23.47 22.96 19.66
CA THR A 648 23.34 24.42 19.64
C THR A 648 24.64 25.11 20.07
N ILE A 649 25.29 24.61 21.13
CA ILE A 649 26.56 25.13 21.65
C ILE A 649 27.71 24.87 20.68
N THR A 650 27.76 23.70 20.03
CA THR A 650 28.81 23.39 19.03
C THR A 650 28.64 24.19 17.73
N ASN A 651 27.45 24.72 17.45
CA ASN A 651 27.10 25.37 16.18
C ASN A 651 26.47 26.76 16.39
N ASP A 652 27.23 27.69 17.00
CA ASP A 652 26.86 29.10 17.23
C ASP A 652 26.29 29.83 15.98
N LEU A 653 26.71 29.42 14.77
CA LEU A 653 26.13 29.89 13.51
C LEU A 653 24.63 29.54 13.34
N LEU A 654 24.17 28.36 13.79
CA LEU A 654 22.76 27.95 13.68
C LEU A 654 21.86 28.80 14.60
N VAL A 655 22.36 29.20 15.77
CA VAL A 655 21.68 30.13 16.68
C VAL A 655 21.56 31.51 16.04
N LYS A 656 22.69 32.04 15.56
CA LYS A 656 22.76 33.37 14.91
C LYS A 656 21.93 33.47 13.63
N MET A 657 21.62 32.36 12.99
CA MET A 657 20.78 32.27 11.79
C MET A 657 19.33 31.83 12.06
N GLY A 658 18.92 31.61 13.32
CA GLY A 658 17.57 31.18 13.67
C GLY A 658 17.19 29.77 13.18
N LEU A 659 18.17 28.92 12.86
CA LEU A 659 17.96 27.61 12.24
C LEU A 659 17.70 26.48 13.26
N VAL A 660 17.69 26.79 14.56
CA VAL A 660 17.47 25.82 15.66
C VAL A 660 16.17 25.03 15.50
N LEU A 661 15.10 25.66 14.96
CA LEU A 661 13.81 25.02 14.70
C LEU A 661 13.85 23.83 13.71
N ARG A 662 14.97 23.61 13.01
CA ARG A 662 15.17 22.48 12.08
C ARG A 662 15.74 21.23 12.76
N ILE A 663 16.18 21.33 14.01
CA ILE A 663 16.68 20.20 14.81
C ILE A 663 15.46 19.44 15.32
N LEU A 664 15.07 18.39 14.60
CA LEU A 664 13.86 17.61 14.87
C LEU A 664 14.13 16.11 14.84
N PRO A 665 13.32 15.30 15.55
CA PRO A 665 13.50 13.86 15.59
C PRO A 665 13.51 13.22 14.19
N THR A 666 12.57 13.61 13.33
CA THR A 666 12.55 13.23 11.91
C THR A 666 13.84 13.53 11.15
N THR A 667 14.35 14.75 11.25
CA THR A 667 15.52 15.18 10.45
C THR A 667 16.77 14.44 10.89
N LEU A 668 16.95 14.23 12.20
CA LEU A 668 18.09 13.49 12.74
C LEU A 668 17.97 11.98 12.47
N ILE A 669 16.80 11.37 12.70
CA ILE A 669 16.60 9.92 12.55
C ILE A 669 16.70 9.48 11.09
N SER A 670 16.18 10.26 10.13
CA SER A 670 16.22 9.89 8.69
C SER A 670 17.63 9.74 8.11
N VAL A 671 18.65 10.31 8.77
CA VAL A 671 20.06 10.19 8.38
C VAL A 671 20.89 9.38 9.39
N PHE A 672 20.28 8.90 10.48
CA PHE A 672 21.00 8.33 11.61
C PHE A 672 21.78 7.06 11.25
N GLN A 673 21.20 6.15 10.45
CA GLN A 673 21.92 4.96 9.97
C GLN A 673 23.21 5.33 9.22
N GLN A 674 23.17 6.34 8.34
CA GLN A 674 24.32 6.76 7.54
C GLN A 674 25.40 7.41 8.42
N ILE A 675 24.98 8.28 9.34
CA ILE A 675 25.87 8.99 10.26
C ILE A 675 26.44 8.05 11.35
N TRP A 676 25.76 6.96 11.69
CA TRP A 676 26.28 5.96 12.63
C TRP A 676 27.37 5.08 12.01
N LEU A 677 27.26 4.75 10.72
CA LEU A 677 28.20 3.86 10.01
C LEU A 677 29.38 4.58 9.35
N ASN A 678 29.20 5.81 8.86
CA ASN A 678 30.23 6.56 8.13
C ASN A 678 30.71 7.79 8.90
N ASP A 679 31.95 7.76 9.41
CA ASP A 679 32.52 8.92 10.13
C ASP A 679 33.00 10.07 9.24
N ASN A 680 33.32 9.83 7.96
CA ASN A 680 34.11 10.77 7.16
C ASN A 680 33.37 11.52 6.03
N GLU A 681 32.21 11.07 5.55
CA GLU A 681 31.54 11.70 4.39
C GLU A 681 30.01 11.67 4.48
N LEU A 682 29.36 12.85 4.59
CA LEU A 682 28.13 13.24 3.86
C LEU A 682 27.62 14.65 4.23
N ASN A 683 27.27 15.44 3.21
CA ASN A 683 26.90 16.87 3.31
C ASN A 683 25.38 17.15 3.22
N VAL A 684 24.52 16.27 3.77
CA VAL A 684 23.05 16.39 3.56
C VAL A 684 22.43 17.55 4.36
N LEU A 685 22.95 17.85 5.56
CA LEU A 685 22.48 18.93 6.44
C LEU A 685 23.59 19.85 6.97
N SER A 686 24.85 19.66 6.54
CA SER A 686 26.05 20.36 7.10
C SER A 686 26.17 20.28 8.64
N LEU A 687 25.57 19.25 9.24
CA LEU A 687 25.49 19.02 10.69
C LEU A 687 26.29 17.76 11.04
N HIS A 688 27.56 17.94 11.42
CA HIS A 688 28.39 16.86 11.93
C HIS A 688 28.07 16.61 13.41
N LEU A 689 27.34 15.52 13.70
CA LEU A 689 27.09 15.08 15.07
C LEU A 689 28.30 14.33 15.63
N THR A 690 28.69 14.67 16.86
CA THR A 690 29.74 13.93 17.60
C THR A 690 29.25 12.54 18.01
N LEU A 691 30.16 11.60 18.28
CA LEU A 691 29.78 10.25 18.74
C LEU A 691 28.87 10.29 19.99
N GLN A 692 29.14 11.22 20.93
CA GLN A 692 28.32 11.39 22.13
C GLN A 692 26.90 11.87 21.79
N GLN A 693 26.74 12.79 20.84
CA GLN A 693 25.43 13.25 20.35
C GLN A 693 24.68 12.12 19.61
N ARG A 694 25.40 11.30 18.83
CA ARG A 694 24.83 10.11 18.16
C ARG A 694 24.34 9.07 19.18
N THR A 695 25.11 8.79 20.23
CA THR A 695 24.71 7.86 21.31
C THR A 695 23.52 8.39 22.12
N LEU A 696 23.48 9.69 22.44
CA LEU A 696 22.28 10.31 23.05
C LEU A 696 21.03 10.10 22.19
N LEU A 697 21.11 10.37 20.89
CA LEU A 697 19.99 10.16 19.96
C LEU A 697 19.53 8.69 19.93
N GLY A 698 20.47 7.74 19.91
CA GLY A 698 20.16 6.31 20.01
C GLY A 698 19.47 5.93 21.34
N GLY A 699 19.91 6.49 22.47
CA GLY A 699 19.27 6.30 23.77
C GLY A 699 17.85 6.86 23.83
N ILE A 700 17.60 8.03 23.22
CA ILE A 700 16.27 8.64 23.11
C ILE A 700 15.33 7.75 22.28
N MET A 701 15.81 7.19 21.17
CA MET A 701 15.01 6.25 20.35
C MET A 701 14.60 5.01 21.15
N VAL A 702 15.50 4.43 21.95
CA VAL A 702 15.21 3.29 22.83
C VAL A 702 14.15 3.66 23.89
N ASN A 703 14.26 4.83 24.53
CA ASN A 703 13.23 5.29 25.46
C ASN A 703 11.85 5.45 24.79
N TRP A 704 11.77 6.04 23.59
CA TRP A 704 10.49 6.25 22.92
C TRP A 704 9.79 4.95 22.51
N ILE A 705 10.54 3.88 22.22
CA ILE A 705 9.99 2.53 21.99
C ILE A 705 9.41 1.96 23.29
N VAL A 706 10.10 2.15 24.41
CA VAL A 706 9.62 1.74 25.76
C VAL A 706 8.35 2.50 26.13
N GLU A 707 8.32 3.83 25.93
CA GLU A 707 7.12 4.65 26.12
C GLU A 707 5.97 4.17 25.24
N GLN A 708 6.23 3.92 23.94
CA GLN A 708 5.23 3.40 22.98
C GLN A 708 4.61 2.08 23.48
N GLN A 709 5.44 1.15 23.95
CA GLN A 709 4.97 -0.14 24.44
C GLN A 709 4.10 -0.03 25.70
N ILE A 710 4.54 0.77 26.68
CA ILE A 710 3.78 0.93 27.93
C ILE A 710 2.43 1.60 27.63
N GLU A 711 2.38 2.57 26.70
CA GLU A 711 1.14 3.18 26.22
C GLU A 711 0.20 2.18 25.54
N ARG A 712 0.72 1.26 24.72
CA ARG A 712 -0.07 0.17 24.12
C ARG A 712 -0.61 -0.77 25.19
N ALA A 713 0.22 -1.18 26.16
CA ALA A 713 -0.18 -2.02 27.29
C ALA A 713 -1.30 -1.34 28.11
N LEU A 714 -1.11 -0.09 28.53
CA LEU A 714 -2.11 0.69 29.27
C LEU A 714 -3.43 0.83 28.50
N ASN A 715 -3.38 0.98 27.17
CA ASN A 715 -4.59 0.99 26.34
C ASN A 715 -5.33 -0.36 26.36
N PHE A 716 -4.62 -1.50 26.36
CA PHE A 716 -5.25 -2.81 26.54
C PHE A 716 -5.87 -2.97 27.93
N ALA A 717 -5.18 -2.55 29.00
CA ALA A 717 -5.72 -2.57 30.36
C ALA A 717 -6.98 -1.71 30.51
N ASN A 718 -6.99 -0.51 29.93
CA ASN A 718 -8.15 0.40 29.89
C ASN A 718 -9.33 -0.15 29.07
N GLN A 719 -9.08 -1.10 28.15
CA GLN A 719 -10.10 -1.83 27.39
C GLN A 719 -10.50 -3.17 28.03
N GLU A 720 -10.06 -3.44 29.27
CA GLU A 720 -10.24 -4.70 30.02
C GLU A 720 -9.64 -5.94 29.32
N LYS A 721 -8.74 -5.73 28.34
CA LYS A 721 -8.04 -6.79 27.58
C LYS A 721 -6.78 -7.24 28.30
N TRP A 722 -6.95 -7.83 29.47
CA TRP A 722 -5.84 -8.22 30.34
C TRP A 722 -4.87 -9.20 29.68
N GLU A 723 -5.34 -10.16 28.88
CA GLU A 723 -4.44 -11.08 28.15
C GLU A 723 -3.48 -10.36 27.19
N ASP A 724 -3.94 -9.30 26.52
CA ASP A 724 -3.11 -8.56 25.56
C ASP A 724 -2.18 -7.57 26.28
N PHE A 725 -2.62 -7.00 27.40
CA PHE A 725 -1.76 -6.26 28.32
C PHE A 725 -0.62 -7.15 28.85
N GLU A 726 -0.92 -8.37 29.29
CA GLU A 726 0.08 -9.33 29.79
C GLU A 726 1.08 -9.71 28.69
N LYS A 727 0.61 -10.04 27.48
CA LYS A 727 1.47 -10.31 26.31
C LYS A 727 2.37 -9.12 25.98
N GLU A 728 1.85 -7.90 26.06
CA GLU A 728 2.62 -6.68 25.77
C GLU A 728 3.71 -6.44 26.83
N ILE A 729 3.41 -6.58 28.12
CA ILE A 729 4.40 -6.41 29.22
C ILE A 729 5.41 -7.58 29.29
N LEU A 730 5.03 -8.79 28.87
CA LEU A 730 5.96 -9.92 28.75
C LEU A 730 7.05 -9.68 27.69
N ASN A 731 6.76 -8.88 26.68
CA ASN A 731 7.61 -8.68 25.51
C ASN A 731 8.71 -7.63 25.73
N VAL A 732 9.68 -7.90 26.61
CA VAL A 732 10.73 -6.93 26.97
C VAL A 732 11.48 -6.42 25.72
N PRO A 733 11.60 -5.09 25.48
CA PRO A 733 12.30 -4.52 24.33
C PRO A 733 13.76 -4.92 24.23
N HIS A 734 14.26 -4.95 22.99
CA HIS A 734 15.66 -5.20 22.65
C HIS A 734 16.21 -6.47 23.34
N THR A 735 15.34 -7.47 23.49
CA THR A 735 15.68 -8.78 24.03
C THR A 735 16.49 -9.54 23.00
N ASN A 736 17.68 -10.01 23.40
CA ASN A 736 18.67 -10.75 22.61
C ASN A 736 19.37 -10.04 21.42
N TRP A 737 19.21 -8.73 21.24
CA TRP A 737 19.96 -7.94 20.23
C TRP A 737 20.37 -6.56 20.75
N ILE A 738 21.32 -5.92 20.06
CA ILE A 738 21.86 -4.60 20.42
C ILE A 738 21.32 -3.52 19.48
N PRO A 739 20.67 -2.44 19.99
CA PRO A 739 20.14 -1.34 19.18
C PRO A 739 21.16 -0.69 18.24
N SER A 740 22.41 -0.52 18.68
CA SER A 740 23.48 0.09 17.88
C SER A 740 24.02 -0.79 16.75
N GLU A 741 23.81 -2.11 16.81
CA GLU A 741 24.21 -3.05 15.74
C GLU A 741 23.13 -3.13 14.65
N HIS A 742 21.85 -2.94 15.02
CA HIS A 742 20.71 -3.02 14.12
C HIS A 742 19.84 -1.76 14.12
N VAL A 743 20.48 -0.60 13.90
CA VAL A 743 19.79 0.72 13.78
C VAL A 743 18.56 0.69 12.83
N PRO A 744 18.55 -0.03 11.68
CA PRO A 744 17.35 -0.13 10.85
C PRO A 744 16.16 -0.81 11.53
N TRP A 745 16.40 -1.79 12.41
CA TRP A 745 15.33 -2.43 13.19
C TRP A 745 14.78 -1.46 14.25
N LEU A 746 15.66 -0.68 14.89
CA LEU A 746 15.27 0.36 15.85
C LEU A 746 14.38 1.44 15.19
N ILE A 747 14.73 1.87 13.96
CA ILE A 747 13.89 2.81 13.19
C ILE A 747 12.56 2.17 12.80
N LEU A 748 12.56 0.90 12.36
CA LEU A 748 11.33 0.16 12.02
C LEU A 748 10.38 0.06 13.22
N GLU A 749 10.92 -0.28 14.39
CA GLU A 749 10.19 -0.46 15.65
C GLU A 749 9.51 0.86 16.09
N LEU A 750 10.28 1.94 16.11
CA LEU A 750 9.84 3.29 16.46
C LEU A 750 8.85 3.89 15.45
N GLU A 751 9.11 3.74 14.14
CA GLU A 751 8.26 4.31 13.09
C GLU A 751 6.92 3.57 12.99
N MET A 752 6.91 2.25 13.17
CA MET A 752 5.70 1.43 13.07
C MET A 752 4.92 1.29 14.39
N ASN A 753 5.46 1.81 15.50
CA ASN A 753 4.87 1.68 16.85
C ASN A 753 4.60 0.21 17.22
N ILE A 754 5.64 -0.62 17.13
CA ILE A 754 5.63 -2.03 17.53
C ILE A 754 6.70 -2.27 18.61
N THR A 755 6.78 -3.50 19.15
CA THR A 755 7.98 -3.97 19.87
C THR A 755 8.38 -5.33 19.33
N ILE A 756 9.64 -5.47 18.91
CA ILE A 756 10.13 -6.69 18.25
C ILE A 756 10.31 -7.80 19.30
N ARG A 757 9.69 -8.96 19.04
CA ARG A 757 9.68 -10.08 20.00
C ARG A 757 10.98 -10.87 19.99
N GLU A 758 11.37 -11.40 21.14
CA GLU A 758 12.51 -12.31 21.30
C GLU A 758 12.57 -13.36 20.18
N ILE A 759 11.48 -14.11 19.98
CA ILE A 759 11.40 -15.18 18.98
C ILE A 759 11.54 -14.69 17.53
N GLN A 760 11.09 -13.47 17.23
CA GLN A 760 11.22 -12.86 15.91
C GLN A 760 12.70 -12.54 15.62
N VAL A 761 13.42 -12.07 16.63
CA VAL A 761 14.86 -11.81 16.54
C VAL A 761 15.66 -13.11 16.49
N GLN A 762 15.31 -14.12 17.29
CA GLN A 762 15.94 -15.45 17.19
C GLN A 762 15.80 -15.99 15.77
N VAL A 763 14.60 -15.97 15.18
CA VAL A 763 14.35 -16.46 13.81
C VAL A 763 15.10 -15.62 12.77
N ALA A 764 15.01 -14.29 12.83
CA ALA A 764 15.73 -13.40 11.92
C ALA A 764 17.25 -13.60 12.01
N GLY A 765 17.78 -13.68 13.24
CA GLY A 765 19.20 -13.92 13.53
C GLY A 765 19.71 -15.23 12.92
N HIS A 766 19.01 -16.35 13.11
CA HIS A 766 19.39 -17.63 12.49
C HIS A 766 19.37 -17.56 10.95
N MET A 767 18.43 -16.81 10.35
CA MET A 767 18.37 -16.62 8.89
C MET A 767 19.45 -15.67 8.36
N ILE A 768 20.04 -14.80 9.20
CA ILE A 768 21.15 -13.89 8.85
C ILE A 768 22.53 -14.53 9.13
N GLN A 769 22.64 -15.36 10.16
CA GLN A 769 23.86 -16.03 10.62
C GLN A 769 24.78 -16.67 9.56
N PRO A 770 24.31 -17.26 8.43
CA PRO A 770 25.22 -17.76 7.39
C PRO A 770 26.13 -16.68 6.76
N MET A 771 25.92 -15.39 7.05
CA MET A 771 26.82 -14.29 6.68
C MET A 771 28.09 -14.17 7.54
N LEU A 772 28.10 -14.66 8.80
CA LEU A 772 29.15 -14.33 9.79
C LEU A 772 30.34 -15.30 9.84
N ASN A 773 30.21 -16.48 9.22
CA ASN A 773 31.24 -17.53 9.25
C ASN A 773 31.97 -17.62 7.91
N GLU A 774 32.85 -16.64 7.63
CA GLU A 774 33.63 -16.55 6.37
C GLU A 774 34.49 -17.79 6.05
N ASN A 775 34.75 -18.65 7.03
CA ASN A 775 35.71 -19.76 6.93
C ASN A 775 35.14 -21.10 6.45
N ASN A 776 33.83 -21.22 6.15
CA ASN A 776 33.25 -22.47 5.62
C ASN A 776 32.42 -22.21 4.36
N ALA A 777 32.97 -22.59 3.21
CA ALA A 777 32.50 -22.26 1.85
C ALA A 777 31.20 -22.98 1.38
N SER A 778 30.26 -23.26 2.28
CA SER A 778 28.91 -23.72 1.92
C SER A 778 27.88 -22.70 2.43
N VAL A 779 27.35 -21.87 1.54
CA VAL A 779 26.14 -21.08 1.82
C VAL A 779 25.01 -22.09 2.05
N ARG A 780 24.53 -22.21 3.29
CA ARG A 780 23.46 -23.15 3.63
C ARG A 780 22.10 -22.47 3.47
N ASN A 781 21.20 -23.13 2.76
CA ASN A 781 19.79 -22.75 2.75
C ASN A 781 19.20 -23.01 4.15
N ILE A 782 18.42 -22.06 4.67
CA ILE A 782 17.82 -22.13 6.01
C ILE A 782 16.30 -22.06 5.88
N VAL A 783 15.61 -22.95 6.60
CA VAL A 783 14.16 -22.98 6.72
C VAL A 783 13.81 -22.86 8.20
N MET A 784 12.92 -21.93 8.52
CA MET A 784 12.44 -21.69 9.88
C MET A 784 10.92 -21.84 9.90
N GLN A 785 10.39 -22.53 10.91
CA GLN A 785 8.95 -22.69 11.12
C GLN A 785 8.49 -21.82 12.28
N MET A 786 7.35 -21.15 12.12
CA MET A 786 6.65 -20.43 13.19
C MET A 786 5.14 -20.62 13.07
N ASN A 787 4.45 -20.49 14.20
CA ASN A 787 2.99 -20.48 14.26
C ASN A 787 2.39 -19.35 13.39
N MET A 788 1.12 -19.49 13.04
CA MET A 788 0.36 -18.42 12.38
C MET A 788 0.13 -17.27 13.37
N GLY A 789 0.21 -16.02 12.90
CA GLY A 789 0.03 -14.83 13.75
C GLY A 789 1.29 -14.30 14.45
N GLU A 790 2.41 -15.03 14.48
CA GLU A 790 3.66 -14.58 15.13
C GLU A 790 4.44 -13.48 14.39
N GLY A 791 3.88 -12.93 13.32
CA GLY A 791 4.46 -11.79 12.60
C GLY A 791 5.54 -12.14 11.58
N LYS A 792 5.52 -13.34 10.99
CA LYS A 792 6.39 -13.78 9.88
C LYS A 792 6.51 -12.69 8.78
N THR A 793 5.43 -12.46 8.04
CA THR A 793 5.35 -11.48 6.95
C THR A 793 5.34 -10.03 7.45
N SER A 794 4.85 -9.78 8.67
CA SER A 794 4.61 -8.41 9.16
C SER A 794 5.81 -7.76 9.85
N VAL A 795 6.71 -8.53 10.47
CA VAL A 795 7.86 -8.05 11.23
C VAL A 795 9.17 -8.67 10.73
N ILE A 796 9.26 -10.00 10.69
CA ILE A 796 10.51 -10.70 10.34
C ILE A 796 10.91 -10.44 8.89
N LEU A 797 9.96 -10.49 7.95
CA LEU A 797 10.24 -10.25 6.54
C LEU A 797 10.84 -8.84 6.27
N PRO A 798 10.28 -7.72 6.82
CA PRO A 798 10.96 -6.43 6.87
C PRO A 798 12.34 -6.44 7.53
N MET A 799 12.52 -7.10 8.69
CA MET A 799 13.80 -7.17 9.39
C MET A 799 14.89 -7.84 8.54
N LEU A 800 14.56 -8.97 7.91
CA LEU A 800 15.43 -9.68 6.98
C LEU A 800 15.78 -8.82 5.78
N ALA A 801 14.79 -8.12 5.20
CA ALA A 801 15.02 -7.25 4.07
C ALA A 801 16.00 -6.11 4.39
N LEU A 802 15.92 -5.52 5.59
CA LEU A 802 16.84 -4.49 6.05
C LEU A 802 18.26 -5.03 6.32
N SER A 803 18.37 -6.18 7.00
CA SER A 803 19.68 -6.74 7.38
C SER A 803 20.42 -7.39 6.20
N LEU A 804 19.72 -8.11 5.32
CA LEU A 804 20.34 -8.76 4.15
C LEU A 804 20.71 -7.73 3.05
N CYS A 805 20.03 -6.59 2.99
CA CYS A 805 20.42 -5.45 2.16
C CYS A 805 21.51 -4.57 2.80
N SER A 806 22.08 -4.89 3.97
CA SER A 806 22.99 -3.96 4.67
C SER A 806 24.38 -3.83 4.03
N SER A 807 24.75 -4.68 3.07
CA SER A 807 25.94 -4.53 2.22
C SER A 807 25.54 -4.35 0.76
N SER A 808 26.28 -3.52 0.02
CA SER A 808 26.13 -3.34 -1.44
C SER A 808 26.67 -4.52 -2.26
N LEU A 809 26.61 -5.72 -1.68
CA LEU A 809 27.10 -6.98 -2.23
C LEU A 809 25.95 -7.92 -2.62
N SER A 810 24.76 -7.75 -2.04
CA SER A 810 23.61 -8.61 -2.35
C SER A 810 22.28 -7.84 -2.46
N LEU A 811 21.48 -8.22 -3.46
CA LEU A 811 20.12 -7.73 -3.69
C LEU A 811 19.10 -8.67 -3.04
N VAL A 812 18.29 -8.19 -2.11
CA VAL A 812 17.24 -9.04 -1.51
C VAL A 812 16.07 -9.19 -2.48
N ARG A 813 15.67 -10.45 -2.72
CA ARG A 813 14.50 -10.82 -3.51
C ARG A 813 13.51 -11.59 -2.65
N ILE A 814 12.42 -10.92 -2.30
CA ILE A 814 11.30 -11.51 -1.57
C ILE A 814 10.38 -12.22 -2.58
N ILE A 815 10.11 -13.49 -2.32
CA ILE A 815 9.27 -14.36 -3.14
C ILE A 815 8.00 -14.70 -2.36
N VAL A 816 6.85 -14.31 -2.90
CA VAL A 816 5.53 -14.48 -2.26
C VAL A 816 4.53 -15.15 -3.20
N LEU A 817 3.54 -15.84 -2.64
CA LEU A 817 2.41 -16.38 -3.42
C LEU A 817 1.70 -15.26 -4.21
N LYS A 818 1.31 -15.53 -5.46
CA LYS A 818 0.73 -14.54 -6.38
C LYS A 818 -0.51 -13.83 -5.79
N ALA A 819 -1.32 -14.55 -5.01
CA ALA A 819 -2.50 -14.02 -4.33
C ALA A 819 -2.16 -13.03 -3.20
N LEU A 820 -1.02 -13.20 -2.51
CA LEU A 820 -0.55 -12.34 -1.42
C LEU A 820 0.26 -11.14 -1.91
N PHE A 821 0.72 -11.18 -3.17
CA PHE A 821 1.60 -10.16 -3.77
C PHE A 821 1.10 -8.71 -3.56
N PRO A 822 -0.17 -8.34 -3.81
CA PRO A 822 -0.60 -6.95 -3.66
C PRO A 822 -0.57 -6.46 -2.22
N MET A 823 -0.95 -7.32 -1.26
CA MET A 823 -0.95 -7.01 0.17
C MET A 823 0.49 -6.86 0.69
N ASN A 824 1.37 -7.79 0.33
CA ASN A 824 2.78 -7.76 0.74
C ASN A 824 3.51 -6.56 0.11
N TYR A 825 3.19 -6.21 -1.14
CA TYR A 825 3.72 -5.00 -1.79
C TYR A 825 3.34 -3.71 -1.05
N GLN A 826 2.07 -3.56 -0.66
CA GLN A 826 1.60 -2.40 0.09
C GLN A 826 2.21 -2.34 1.51
N SER A 827 2.19 -3.46 2.25
CA SER A 827 2.75 -3.60 3.61
C SER A 827 4.25 -3.27 3.65
N LEU A 828 5.05 -3.83 2.72
CA LEU A 828 6.49 -3.57 2.66
C LEU A 828 6.77 -2.12 2.28
N ARG A 829 6.03 -1.54 1.32
CA ARG A 829 6.19 -0.11 0.94
C ARG A 829 5.87 0.84 2.08
N TYR A 830 4.81 0.58 2.85
CA TYR A 830 4.46 1.40 4.02
C TYR A 830 5.57 1.37 5.08
N LYS A 831 6.07 0.17 5.42
CA LYS A 831 7.10 -0.03 6.45
C LYS A 831 8.49 0.48 6.08
N LEU A 832 8.86 0.38 4.81
CA LEU A 832 10.23 0.59 4.35
C LEU A 832 10.41 1.91 3.59
N GLY A 833 9.33 2.47 3.03
CA GLY A 833 9.37 3.71 2.25
C GLY A 833 9.37 5.01 3.05
N GLY A 834 9.27 4.92 4.39
CA GLY A 834 9.28 6.04 5.34
C GLY A 834 10.69 6.51 5.71
N LEU A 835 10.99 6.59 7.01
CA LEU A 835 12.31 7.03 7.51
C LEU A 835 13.46 6.11 7.04
N LEU A 836 13.17 4.84 6.78
CA LEU A 836 14.11 3.86 6.22
C LEU A 836 14.40 4.05 4.72
N ASN A 837 13.50 4.74 4.00
CA ASN A 837 13.61 5.14 2.59
C ASN A 837 14.10 4.07 1.60
N ARG A 838 13.68 2.80 1.74
CA ARG A 838 14.00 1.70 0.81
C ARG A 838 12.88 1.51 -0.21
N ARG A 839 13.22 1.35 -1.50
CA ARG A 839 12.23 1.11 -2.55
C ARG A 839 11.92 -0.38 -2.68
N VAL A 840 10.64 -0.70 -2.82
CA VAL A 840 10.17 -2.06 -3.15
C VAL A 840 9.87 -2.11 -4.65
N MET A 841 10.64 -2.91 -5.38
CA MET A 841 10.60 -3.06 -6.83
C MET A 841 9.79 -4.32 -7.20
N PRO A 842 8.58 -4.19 -7.77
CA PRO A 842 7.81 -5.34 -8.21
C PRO A 842 8.41 -5.92 -9.50
N PHE A 843 8.82 -7.18 -9.48
CA PHE A 843 9.16 -7.92 -10.70
C PHE A 843 7.98 -8.82 -11.09
N ALA A 844 7.52 -8.68 -12.33
CA ALA A 844 6.45 -9.49 -12.89
C ALA A 844 6.83 -9.96 -14.30
N CYS A 845 6.45 -11.18 -14.65
CA CYS A 845 6.76 -11.77 -15.94
C CYS A 845 5.62 -12.72 -16.32
N ARG A 846 5.02 -12.49 -17.49
CA ARG A 846 3.88 -13.27 -18.00
C ARG A 846 4.23 -13.86 -19.35
N ARG A 847 3.70 -15.05 -19.64
CA ARG A 847 3.93 -15.80 -20.89
C ARG A 847 3.66 -15.03 -22.19
N ASP A 848 2.74 -14.06 -22.16
CA ASP A 848 2.40 -13.20 -23.30
C ASP A 848 3.39 -12.04 -23.52
N MET A 849 4.32 -11.80 -22.59
CA MET A 849 5.36 -10.78 -22.74
C MET A 849 6.38 -11.19 -23.79
N ASN A 850 6.65 -10.27 -24.72
CA ASN A 850 7.64 -10.46 -25.78
C ASN A 850 8.76 -9.42 -25.64
N PHE A 851 9.66 -9.63 -24.67
CA PHE A 851 10.74 -8.67 -24.40
C PHE A 851 11.65 -8.47 -25.62
N SER A 852 12.06 -7.23 -25.85
CA SER A 852 13.16 -6.88 -26.75
C SER A 852 14.49 -6.80 -26.00
N HIS A 853 15.62 -6.95 -26.70
CA HIS A 853 16.96 -6.80 -26.12
C HIS A 853 17.13 -5.49 -25.31
N VAL A 854 16.54 -4.39 -25.76
CA VAL A 854 16.57 -3.09 -25.04
C VAL A 854 15.78 -3.15 -23.72
N GLN A 855 14.61 -3.79 -23.71
CA GLN A 855 13.81 -3.97 -22.50
C GLN A 855 14.49 -4.87 -21.48
N VAL A 856 15.16 -5.94 -21.94
CA VAL A 856 15.95 -6.84 -21.08
C VAL A 856 17.10 -6.07 -20.42
N ASN A 857 17.84 -5.26 -21.19
CA ASN A 857 18.93 -4.46 -20.61
C ASN A 857 18.43 -3.41 -19.59
N LYS A 858 17.25 -2.80 -19.83
CA LYS A 858 16.60 -1.95 -18.82
C LYS A 858 16.31 -2.69 -17.51
N ILE A 859 15.76 -3.91 -17.58
CA ILE A 859 15.54 -4.77 -16.38
C ILE A 859 16.88 -4.96 -15.65
N PHE A 860 17.95 -5.28 -16.38
CA PHE A 860 19.25 -5.55 -15.78
C PHE A 860 19.82 -4.31 -15.08
N ASP A 861 19.79 -3.15 -15.71
CA ASP A 861 20.32 -1.91 -15.14
C ASP A 861 19.50 -1.44 -13.93
N ARG A 862 18.18 -1.68 -13.92
CA ARG A 862 17.32 -1.42 -12.76
C ARG A 862 17.66 -2.32 -11.57
N LEU A 863 17.95 -3.60 -11.80
CA LEU A 863 18.39 -4.53 -10.75
C LEU A 863 19.76 -4.11 -10.16
N LYS A 864 20.71 -3.66 -10.99
CA LYS A 864 22.00 -3.10 -10.52
C LYS A 864 21.83 -1.82 -9.71
N GLN A 865 20.95 -0.90 -10.16
CA GLN A 865 20.60 0.30 -9.39
C GLN A 865 19.99 -0.06 -8.04
N GLY A 866 19.11 -1.06 -8.00
CA GLY A 866 18.53 -1.54 -6.77
C GLY A 866 19.57 -2.08 -5.79
N LEU A 867 20.54 -2.88 -6.28
CA LEU A 867 21.65 -3.37 -5.46
C LEU A 867 22.53 -2.24 -4.91
N HIS A 868 22.75 -1.16 -5.67
CA HIS A 868 23.48 0.02 -5.19
C HIS A 868 22.70 0.84 -4.14
N ASN A 869 21.38 0.97 -4.32
CA ASN A 869 20.52 1.75 -3.43
C ASN A 869 20.03 0.96 -2.20
N LEU A 870 20.34 -0.34 -2.15
CA LEU A 870 19.85 -1.31 -1.16
C LEU A 870 18.30 -1.44 -1.20
N ASP A 871 17.74 -1.33 -2.41
CA ASP A 871 16.33 -1.57 -2.72
C ASP A 871 16.01 -3.09 -2.68
N ILE A 872 14.72 -3.42 -2.59
CA ILE A 872 14.23 -4.80 -2.42
C ILE A 872 13.39 -5.21 -3.62
N VAL A 873 13.67 -6.37 -4.21
CA VAL A 873 12.81 -6.97 -5.26
C VAL A 873 11.68 -7.76 -4.60
N LEU A 874 10.45 -7.58 -5.07
CA LEU A 874 9.30 -8.41 -4.74
C LEU A 874 8.82 -9.14 -6.00
N THR A 875 8.74 -10.46 -5.97
CA THR A 875 8.33 -11.31 -7.10
C THR A 875 7.40 -12.44 -6.63
N SER A 876 6.74 -13.12 -7.55
CA SER A 876 6.15 -14.44 -7.28
C SER A 876 6.95 -15.57 -7.93
N PRO A 877 6.75 -16.83 -7.51
CA PRO A 877 7.30 -18.01 -8.19
C PRO A 877 6.91 -18.11 -9.66
N GLU A 878 5.68 -17.73 -10.00
CA GLU A 878 5.17 -17.69 -11.38
C GLU A 878 6.01 -16.77 -12.25
N ASP A 879 6.41 -15.60 -11.74
CA ASP A 879 7.15 -14.60 -12.50
C ASP A 879 8.61 -15.03 -12.74
N ILE A 880 9.26 -15.68 -11.76
CA ILE A 880 10.62 -16.22 -11.93
C ILE A 880 10.61 -17.31 -13.01
N LEU A 881 9.80 -18.35 -12.83
CA LEU A 881 9.73 -19.47 -13.77
C LEU A 881 9.24 -19.03 -15.16
N SER A 882 8.35 -18.03 -15.22
CA SER A 882 7.92 -17.44 -16.50
C SER A 882 9.06 -16.75 -17.24
N PHE A 883 9.95 -16.06 -16.52
CA PHE A 883 11.16 -15.46 -17.10
C PHE A 883 12.10 -16.55 -17.63
N ASP A 884 12.28 -17.63 -16.88
CA ASP A 884 13.15 -18.74 -17.27
C ASP A 884 12.64 -19.49 -18.50
N LEU A 885 11.34 -19.79 -18.56
CA LEU A 885 10.73 -20.40 -19.74
C LEU A 885 10.72 -19.48 -20.96
N LEU A 886 10.59 -18.15 -20.78
CA LEU A 886 10.70 -17.19 -21.88
C LEU A 886 12.13 -17.10 -22.41
N THR A 887 13.16 -17.15 -21.56
CA THR A 887 14.57 -17.22 -22.00
C THR A 887 14.81 -18.40 -22.94
N ILE A 888 14.30 -19.59 -22.57
CA ILE A 888 14.39 -20.80 -23.40
C ILE A 888 13.60 -20.62 -24.71
N ASP A 889 12.39 -20.06 -24.66
CA ASP A 889 11.56 -19.84 -25.86
C ASP A 889 12.20 -18.83 -26.83
N LYS A 890 12.84 -17.76 -26.32
CA LYS A 890 13.63 -16.80 -27.13
C LYS A 890 14.78 -17.48 -27.87
N CYS A 891 15.56 -18.31 -27.17
CA CYS A 891 16.63 -19.11 -27.79
C CYS A 891 16.07 -20.08 -28.84
N ARG A 892 14.92 -20.72 -28.60
CA ARG A 892 14.24 -21.59 -29.58
C ARG A 892 13.75 -20.84 -30.82
N ARG A 893 13.35 -19.58 -30.67
CA ARG A 893 12.96 -18.67 -31.78
C ARG A 893 14.14 -18.06 -32.52
N GLN A 894 15.37 -18.43 -32.17
CA GLN A 894 16.62 -17.87 -32.71
C GLN A 894 16.84 -16.38 -32.36
N GLU A 895 16.16 -15.85 -31.34
CA GLU A 895 16.34 -14.49 -30.82
C GLU A 895 17.53 -14.44 -29.82
N PHE A 896 18.71 -14.85 -30.29
CA PHE A 896 19.86 -15.14 -29.43
C PHE A 896 20.38 -13.95 -28.62
N ASP A 897 20.36 -12.72 -29.16
CA ASP A 897 20.81 -11.54 -28.42
C ASP A 897 19.93 -11.27 -27.18
N THR A 898 18.61 -11.31 -27.37
CA THR A 898 17.62 -11.19 -26.29
C THR A 898 17.79 -12.32 -25.28
N GLY A 899 17.89 -13.57 -25.76
CA GLY A 899 18.07 -14.75 -24.90
C GLY A 899 19.38 -14.70 -24.09
N ARG A 900 20.49 -14.26 -24.69
CA ARG A 900 21.79 -14.11 -24.02
C ARG A 900 21.75 -13.03 -22.94
N SER A 901 21.08 -11.91 -23.17
CA SER A 901 20.91 -10.88 -22.13
C SER A 901 19.98 -11.34 -21.00
N MET A 902 18.95 -12.14 -21.28
CA MET A 902 18.11 -12.75 -20.23
C MET A 902 18.90 -13.80 -19.41
N LEU A 903 19.69 -14.66 -20.07
CA LEU A 903 20.63 -15.58 -19.42
C LEU A 903 21.65 -14.84 -18.53
N SER A 904 22.11 -13.66 -18.97
CA SER A 904 23.04 -12.83 -18.18
C SER A 904 22.39 -12.30 -16.90
N ILE A 905 21.12 -11.90 -16.97
CA ILE A 905 20.33 -11.52 -15.78
C ILE A 905 20.14 -12.72 -14.85
N GLN A 906 19.78 -13.90 -15.37
CA GLN A 906 19.62 -15.11 -14.56
C GLN A 906 20.90 -15.48 -13.82
N SER A 907 22.03 -15.52 -14.54
CA SER A 907 23.35 -15.78 -13.95
C SER A 907 23.71 -14.75 -12.89
N TRP A 908 23.45 -13.46 -13.14
CA TRP A 908 23.71 -12.40 -12.17
C TRP A 908 22.80 -12.52 -10.94
N MET A 909 21.52 -12.83 -11.11
CA MET A 909 20.60 -13.06 -9.99
C MET A 909 21.03 -14.27 -9.14
N LYS A 910 21.50 -15.37 -9.75
CA LYS A 910 22.03 -16.51 -8.96
C LYS A 910 23.26 -16.14 -8.12
N THR A 911 24.10 -15.20 -8.57
CA THR A 911 25.30 -14.77 -7.83
C THR A 911 25.01 -13.68 -6.79
N PHE A 912 24.17 -12.70 -7.12
CA PHE A 912 23.99 -11.48 -6.33
C PHE A 912 22.65 -11.39 -5.60
N ALA A 913 21.65 -12.21 -5.92
CA ALA A 913 20.37 -12.18 -5.21
C ALA A 913 20.41 -13.04 -3.93
N ARG A 914 19.70 -12.58 -2.89
CA ARG A 914 19.38 -13.37 -1.69
C ARG A 914 17.87 -13.54 -1.64
N ASP A 915 17.43 -14.78 -1.83
CA ASP A 915 16.02 -15.13 -1.90
C ASP A 915 15.43 -15.36 -0.50
N VAL A 916 14.29 -14.72 -0.23
CA VAL A 916 13.50 -14.92 1.00
C VAL A 916 12.11 -15.39 0.59
N LEU A 917 11.76 -16.64 0.96
CA LEU A 917 10.50 -17.29 0.63
C LEU A 917 9.50 -17.12 1.79
N ASP A 918 8.34 -16.52 1.52
CA ASP A 918 7.22 -16.43 2.48
C ASP A 918 6.16 -17.49 2.14
N GLU A 919 5.74 -18.29 3.13
CA GLU A 919 4.97 -19.54 2.94
C GLU A 919 5.67 -20.53 1.97
N SER A 920 6.89 -20.94 2.35
CA SER A 920 7.79 -21.78 1.55
C SER A 920 7.26 -23.19 1.28
N ASP A 921 6.37 -23.71 2.13
CA ASP A 921 5.70 -24.99 1.96
C ASP A 921 4.72 -25.00 0.78
N GLU A 922 3.94 -23.93 0.61
CA GLU A 922 3.07 -23.75 -0.56
C GLU A 922 3.86 -23.33 -1.81
N ILE A 923 4.88 -22.46 -1.69
CA ILE A 923 5.73 -22.07 -2.83
C ILE A 923 6.48 -23.28 -3.41
N LEU A 924 7.01 -24.16 -2.56
CA LEU A 924 7.79 -25.32 -2.98
C LEU A 924 6.92 -26.58 -3.20
N HIS A 925 5.58 -26.46 -3.14
CA HIS A 925 4.70 -27.62 -3.24
C HIS A 925 4.77 -28.26 -4.64
N VAL A 926 5.07 -29.58 -4.69
CA VAL A 926 5.16 -30.40 -5.92
C VAL A 926 3.97 -30.39 -6.89
N LYS A 927 2.80 -29.85 -6.50
CA LYS A 927 1.63 -29.68 -7.38
C LYS A 927 1.76 -28.43 -8.26
N TYR A 928 2.62 -27.48 -7.87
CA TYR A 928 2.82 -26.23 -8.57
C TYR A 928 3.77 -26.44 -9.75
N GLN A 929 3.20 -26.34 -10.95
CA GLN A 929 3.86 -26.60 -12.23
C GLN A 929 3.36 -25.58 -13.27
N LEU A 930 4.30 -24.84 -13.86
CA LEU A 930 4.05 -23.89 -14.93
C LEU A 930 4.28 -24.58 -16.29
N ILE A 931 3.27 -24.54 -17.17
CA ILE A 931 3.30 -25.24 -18.47
C ILE A 931 3.12 -24.25 -19.63
N TYR A 932 4.15 -24.09 -20.45
CA TYR A 932 4.15 -23.28 -21.66
C TYR A 932 3.93 -24.17 -22.88
N SER A 933 2.73 -24.12 -23.47
CA SER A 933 2.46 -24.79 -24.74
C SER A 933 3.17 -24.11 -25.92
N ILE A 934 3.78 -24.88 -26.82
CA ILE A 934 4.50 -24.38 -28.00
C ILE A 934 3.92 -25.02 -29.27
N GLY A 935 3.78 -24.19 -30.32
CA GLY A 935 3.23 -24.58 -31.61
C GLY A 935 1.72 -24.31 -31.74
N ARG A 936 1.15 -24.70 -32.87
CA ARG A 936 -0.31 -24.65 -33.10
C ARG A 936 -0.98 -25.84 -32.41
N GLN A 937 -2.23 -25.66 -31.96
CA GLN A 937 -3.04 -26.79 -31.49
C GLN A 937 -3.27 -27.79 -32.64
N GLN A 938 -3.12 -29.06 -32.34
CA GLN A 938 -3.37 -30.20 -33.22
C GLN A 938 -4.35 -31.15 -32.52
N GLN A 939 -4.96 -32.07 -33.26
CA GLN A 939 -5.74 -33.16 -32.64
C GLN A 939 -4.85 -33.97 -31.70
N VAL A 940 -5.43 -34.52 -30.63
CA VAL A 940 -4.75 -35.56 -29.84
C VAL A 940 -4.41 -36.73 -30.77
N ASP A 941 -3.23 -37.31 -30.59
CA ASP A 941 -2.74 -38.42 -31.40
C ASP A 941 -3.76 -39.58 -31.46
N GLY A 942 -3.96 -40.18 -32.64
CA GLY A 942 -5.01 -41.19 -32.87
C GLY A 942 -6.46 -40.65 -32.90
N GLY A 943 -6.68 -39.39 -32.51
CA GLY A 943 -7.93 -38.64 -32.69
C GLY A 943 -9.20 -39.42 -32.37
N VAL A 944 -10.04 -39.59 -33.39
CA VAL A 944 -11.35 -40.26 -33.31
C VAL A 944 -11.26 -41.66 -32.71
N GLU A 945 -10.24 -42.45 -33.08
CA GLU A 945 -10.09 -43.83 -32.64
C GLU A 945 -9.68 -43.91 -31.16
N ARG A 946 -9.01 -42.87 -30.63
CA ARG A 946 -8.62 -42.82 -29.22
C ARG A 946 -9.82 -42.67 -28.30
N TRP A 947 -10.70 -41.69 -28.53
CA TRP A 947 -11.88 -41.53 -27.67
C TRP A 947 -12.94 -42.61 -27.89
N LYS A 948 -13.07 -43.18 -29.09
CA LYS A 948 -13.88 -44.38 -29.33
C LYS A 948 -13.35 -45.61 -28.58
N THR A 949 -12.03 -45.82 -28.55
CA THR A 949 -11.43 -46.91 -27.75
C THR A 949 -11.76 -46.74 -26.26
N ILE A 950 -11.72 -45.50 -25.75
CA ILE A 950 -12.12 -45.19 -24.38
C ILE A 950 -13.64 -45.43 -24.16
N GLN A 951 -14.50 -45.08 -25.12
CA GLN A 951 -15.95 -45.37 -25.05
C GLN A 951 -16.21 -46.87 -24.93
N TYR A 952 -15.54 -47.67 -25.77
CA TYR A 952 -15.63 -49.13 -25.76
C TYR A 952 -15.12 -49.73 -24.45
N VAL A 953 -13.97 -49.26 -23.94
CA VAL A 953 -13.44 -49.70 -22.63
C VAL A 953 -14.41 -49.36 -21.49
N LEU A 954 -15.05 -48.20 -21.52
CA LEU A 954 -16.06 -47.84 -20.51
C LEU A 954 -17.35 -48.68 -20.65
N ASP A 955 -17.74 -49.11 -21.84
CA ASP A 955 -18.85 -50.07 -21.97
C ASP A 955 -18.50 -51.44 -21.37
N LEU A 956 -17.28 -51.95 -21.60
CA LEU A 956 -16.80 -53.16 -20.90
C LEU A 956 -16.73 -52.97 -19.37
N VAL A 957 -16.32 -51.79 -18.88
CA VAL A 957 -16.37 -51.48 -17.44
C VAL A 957 -17.79 -51.60 -16.91
N LYS A 958 -18.80 -51.09 -17.63
CA LYS A 958 -20.22 -51.21 -17.25
C LYS A 958 -20.69 -52.66 -17.21
N GLN A 959 -20.29 -53.48 -18.19
CA GLN A 959 -20.64 -54.90 -18.23
C GLN A 959 -20.07 -55.68 -17.04
N HIS A 960 -18.83 -55.37 -16.63
CA HIS A 960 -18.16 -56.05 -15.51
C HIS A 960 -18.43 -55.43 -14.12
N ALA A 961 -18.88 -54.17 -14.04
CA ALA A 961 -19.01 -53.41 -12.80
C ALA A 961 -19.82 -54.13 -11.72
N THR A 962 -20.95 -54.75 -12.08
CA THR A 962 -21.82 -55.47 -11.14
C THR A 962 -21.11 -56.69 -10.54
N ASN A 963 -20.43 -57.47 -11.35
CA ASN A 963 -19.70 -58.67 -10.92
C ASN A 963 -18.49 -58.29 -10.04
N ILE A 964 -17.74 -57.25 -10.42
CA ILE A 964 -16.61 -56.75 -9.64
C ILE A 964 -17.08 -56.17 -8.31
N ALA A 965 -18.20 -55.44 -8.28
CA ALA A 965 -18.79 -54.93 -7.03
C ALA A 965 -19.17 -56.08 -6.08
N GLN A 966 -19.90 -57.09 -6.55
CA GLN A 966 -20.31 -58.25 -5.76
C GLN A 966 -19.11 -59.04 -5.19
N GLN A 967 -18.01 -59.14 -5.96
CA GLN A 967 -16.80 -59.85 -5.55
C GLN A 967 -15.94 -59.03 -4.56
N TYR A 968 -16.04 -57.69 -4.57
CA TYR A 968 -15.15 -56.77 -3.86
C TYR A 968 -15.92 -55.64 -3.14
N ASN A 969 -16.95 -55.99 -2.36
CA ASN A 969 -17.90 -55.04 -1.74
C ASN A 969 -17.24 -53.88 -0.96
N ASP A 970 -16.14 -54.12 -0.23
CA ASP A 970 -15.47 -53.08 0.56
C ASP A 970 -14.44 -52.25 -0.23
N ASP A 971 -13.96 -52.76 -1.36
CA ASP A 971 -12.93 -52.12 -2.21
C ASP A 971 -13.54 -51.30 -3.37
N VAL A 972 -14.86 -51.34 -3.54
CA VAL A 972 -15.59 -50.80 -4.70
C VAL A 972 -16.83 -50.04 -4.24
N PHE A 973 -17.00 -48.81 -4.72
CA PHE A 973 -18.27 -48.11 -4.63
C PHE A 973 -19.07 -48.35 -5.90
N TYR A 974 -20.24 -48.99 -5.77
CA TYR A 974 -21.17 -49.24 -6.87
C TYR A 974 -22.58 -48.82 -6.48
N LYS A 975 -23.26 -48.14 -7.40
CA LYS A 975 -24.69 -47.87 -7.34
C LYS A 975 -25.29 -48.12 -8.73
N ALA A 976 -26.29 -48.99 -8.76
CA ALA A 976 -26.97 -49.39 -9.99
C ALA A 976 -27.65 -48.21 -10.68
N SER A 977 -27.68 -48.24 -12.01
CA SER A 977 -28.44 -47.33 -12.86
C SER A 977 -29.94 -47.61 -12.79
N GLU A 978 -30.77 -46.59 -12.98
CA GLU A 978 -32.23 -46.76 -13.15
C GLU A 978 -32.62 -47.44 -14.48
N ARG A 979 -31.74 -47.39 -15.49
CA ARG A 979 -31.92 -48.04 -16.80
C ARG A 979 -30.65 -48.73 -17.29
N GLN A 980 -30.81 -49.84 -18.02
CA GLN A 980 -29.72 -50.59 -18.63
C GLN A 980 -28.88 -49.75 -19.62
N SER A 981 -29.47 -48.74 -20.28
CA SER A 981 -28.76 -47.83 -21.21
C SER A 981 -27.75 -46.90 -20.52
N SER A 982 -27.88 -46.69 -19.20
CA SER A 982 -27.13 -45.70 -18.43
C SER A 982 -25.92 -46.31 -17.71
N PHE A 983 -24.83 -45.56 -17.58
CA PHE A 983 -23.61 -46.01 -16.87
C PHE A 983 -23.80 -45.92 -15.34
N PRO A 984 -23.51 -46.99 -14.57
CA PRO A 984 -23.69 -47.00 -13.11
C PRO A 984 -22.65 -46.13 -12.41
N GLU A 985 -22.97 -45.57 -11.23
CA GLU A 985 -21.96 -44.87 -10.42
C GLU A 985 -20.97 -45.88 -9.84
N PHE A 986 -19.88 -46.13 -10.57
CA PHE A 986 -18.84 -47.10 -10.26
C PHE A 986 -17.51 -46.39 -9.96
N ARG A 987 -16.88 -46.73 -8.84
CA ARG A 987 -15.56 -46.24 -8.44
C ARG A 987 -14.74 -47.31 -7.73
N LEU A 988 -13.44 -47.33 -7.99
CA LEU A 988 -12.48 -48.25 -7.37
C LEU A 988 -11.80 -47.53 -6.19
N LEU A 989 -11.85 -48.10 -5.00
CA LEU A 989 -11.20 -47.54 -3.81
C LEU A 989 -9.76 -48.07 -3.72
N ASN A 990 -9.61 -49.40 -3.88
CA ASN A 990 -8.35 -50.13 -3.82
C ASN A 990 -7.95 -50.73 -5.17
N HIS A 991 -6.68 -51.12 -5.29
CA HIS A 991 -6.06 -51.56 -6.55
C HIS A 991 -6.38 -53.01 -6.94
N ARG A 992 -6.66 -53.89 -5.97
CA ARG A 992 -6.99 -55.31 -6.21
C ARG A 992 -8.13 -55.54 -7.23
N PRO A 993 -9.32 -54.91 -7.11
CA PRO A 993 -10.37 -55.05 -8.13
C PRO A 993 -10.00 -54.47 -9.50
N PHE A 994 -9.06 -53.52 -9.58
CA PHE A 994 -8.58 -52.98 -10.86
C PHE A 994 -7.84 -54.03 -11.68
N LEU A 995 -6.95 -54.82 -11.05
CA LEU A 995 -6.20 -55.87 -11.73
C LEU A 995 -7.10 -56.93 -12.38
N GLU A 996 -8.17 -57.32 -11.68
CA GLU A 996 -9.15 -58.29 -12.19
C GLU A 996 -10.01 -57.67 -13.32
N LEU A 997 -10.44 -56.41 -13.16
CA LEU A 997 -11.14 -55.65 -14.19
C LEU A 997 -10.29 -55.51 -15.47
N CYS A 998 -8.98 -55.23 -15.34
CA CYS A 998 -8.05 -55.14 -16.47
C CYS A 998 -7.95 -56.45 -17.26
N ARG A 999 -7.88 -57.61 -16.58
CA ARG A 999 -7.84 -58.92 -17.25
C ARG A 999 -9.09 -59.17 -18.08
N ARG A 1000 -10.28 -58.88 -17.52
CA ARG A 1000 -11.57 -59.08 -18.20
C ARG A 1000 -11.77 -58.13 -19.38
N ILE A 1001 -11.40 -56.86 -19.21
CA ILE A 1001 -11.42 -55.88 -20.31
C ILE A 1001 -10.47 -56.33 -21.44
N ALA A 1002 -9.26 -56.79 -21.10
CA ALA A 1002 -8.29 -57.24 -22.08
C ALA A 1002 -8.73 -58.51 -22.81
N SER A 1003 -9.32 -59.50 -22.10
CA SER A 1003 -9.85 -60.72 -22.73
C SER A 1003 -11.01 -60.41 -23.68
N ASP A 1004 -11.95 -59.55 -23.29
CA ASP A 1004 -13.15 -59.31 -24.10
C ASP A 1004 -12.83 -58.44 -25.31
N TRP A 1005 -11.96 -57.43 -25.14
CA TRP A 1005 -11.46 -56.61 -26.24
C TRP A 1005 -10.65 -57.43 -27.27
N ILE A 1006 -9.92 -58.47 -26.85
CA ILE A 1006 -9.17 -59.31 -27.79
C ILE A 1006 -10.02 -60.41 -28.42
N ASN A 1007 -11.00 -60.96 -27.69
CA ASN A 1007 -11.92 -62.00 -28.19
C ASN A 1007 -12.82 -61.48 -29.32
N GLN A 1008 -13.13 -60.18 -29.35
CA GLN A 1008 -13.86 -59.54 -30.46
C GLN A 1008 -12.99 -59.34 -31.72
N LYS A 1009 -11.69 -59.66 -31.68
CA LYS A 1009 -10.76 -59.45 -32.79
C LYS A 1009 -10.16 -60.76 -33.30
N SER A 1010 -10.20 -60.94 -34.62
CA SER A 1010 -9.77 -62.15 -35.33
C SER A 1010 -8.23 -62.30 -35.43
N TYR A 1011 -7.52 -62.24 -34.32
CA TYR A 1011 -6.07 -62.49 -34.22
C TYR A 1011 -5.77 -63.99 -34.04
N ARG A 1012 -4.55 -64.44 -34.39
CA ARG A 1012 -4.12 -65.82 -34.14
C ARG A 1012 -3.83 -66.02 -32.66
N GLN A 1013 -3.93 -67.25 -32.17
CA GLN A 1013 -3.79 -67.56 -30.74
C GLN A 1013 -2.40 -67.20 -30.15
N LEU A 1014 -1.32 -67.32 -30.93
CA LEU A 1014 0.02 -66.87 -30.54
C LEU A 1014 0.09 -65.34 -30.45
N ASP A 1015 -0.43 -64.65 -31.47
CA ASP A 1015 -0.52 -63.19 -31.52
C ASP A 1015 -1.34 -62.64 -30.34
N GLN A 1016 -2.43 -63.32 -29.98
CA GLN A 1016 -3.27 -62.96 -28.83
C GLN A 1016 -2.48 -62.96 -27.51
N GLN A 1017 -1.62 -63.96 -27.28
CA GLN A 1017 -0.78 -64.02 -26.07
C GLN A 1017 0.28 -62.90 -26.05
N LEU A 1018 0.86 -62.56 -27.22
CA LEU A 1018 1.81 -61.45 -27.37
C LEU A 1018 1.14 -60.09 -27.14
N ILE A 1019 -0.09 -59.90 -27.64
CA ILE A 1019 -0.85 -58.66 -27.46
C ILE A 1019 -1.34 -58.51 -26.01
N LEU A 1020 -1.83 -59.58 -25.38
CA LEU A 1020 -2.27 -59.54 -23.98
C LEU A 1020 -1.12 -59.26 -23.01
N SER A 1021 0.04 -59.89 -23.21
CA SER A 1021 1.23 -59.58 -22.41
C SER A 1021 1.68 -58.13 -22.61
N PHE A 1022 1.68 -57.63 -23.86
CA PHE A 1022 2.02 -56.24 -24.14
C PHE A 1022 1.09 -55.18 -23.52
N ILE A 1023 -0.22 -55.45 -23.49
CA ILE A 1023 -1.22 -54.49 -22.99
C ILE A 1023 -1.28 -54.47 -21.45
N LEU A 1024 -0.94 -55.58 -20.79
CA LEU A 1024 -1.05 -55.74 -19.34
C LEU A 1024 0.27 -55.52 -18.58
N ASP A 1025 1.43 -55.61 -19.23
CA ASP A 1025 2.74 -55.34 -18.63
C ASP A 1025 3.35 -54.04 -19.18
N THR A 1026 3.94 -53.21 -18.31
CA THR A 1026 4.69 -52.00 -18.71
C THR A 1026 6.12 -52.30 -19.16
N ASN A 1027 6.67 -53.48 -18.84
CA ASN A 1027 8.07 -53.83 -19.13
C ASN A 1027 8.28 -54.47 -20.51
N SER A 1028 7.22 -54.97 -21.14
CA SER A 1028 7.29 -55.57 -22.49
C SER A 1028 7.67 -54.54 -23.57
N SER A 1029 8.56 -54.92 -24.49
CA SER A 1029 8.98 -54.06 -25.60
C SER A 1029 7.97 -54.06 -26.76
N ILE A 1030 7.96 -52.98 -27.56
CA ILE A 1030 7.07 -52.85 -28.71
C ILE A 1030 7.59 -53.53 -29.98
N ASN A 1031 8.91 -53.77 -30.06
CA ASN A 1031 9.62 -54.10 -31.30
C ASN A 1031 9.03 -55.30 -32.04
N GLY A 1032 8.64 -56.37 -31.33
CA GLY A 1032 8.04 -57.56 -31.95
C GLY A 1032 6.64 -57.36 -32.55
N LEU A 1033 5.93 -56.28 -32.17
CA LEU A 1033 4.60 -55.94 -32.69
C LEU A 1033 4.66 -54.92 -33.84
N VAL A 1034 5.71 -54.09 -33.91
CA VAL A 1034 5.85 -53.07 -34.97
C VAL A 1034 5.98 -53.70 -36.35
N ASP A 1035 6.74 -54.79 -36.46
CA ASP A 1035 6.99 -55.47 -37.74
C ASP A 1035 5.82 -56.38 -38.18
N GLN A 1036 4.88 -56.68 -37.26
CA GLN A 1036 3.78 -57.64 -37.50
C GLN A 1036 2.42 -56.98 -37.76
N PHE A 1037 2.21 -55.74 -37.30
CA PHE A 1037 0.88 -55.09 -37.33
C PHE A 1037 0.92 -53.71 -37.99
N PRO A 1038 -0.18 -53.27 -38.65
CA PRO A 1038 -0.29 -51.89 -39.13
C PRO A 1038 -0.21 -50.87 -37.99
N HIS A 1039 0.34 -49.68 -38.28
CA HIS A 1039 0.48 -48.58 -37.30
C HIS A 1039 -0.83 -48.20 -36.57
N SER A 1040 -1.98 -48.23 -37.24
CA SER A 1040 -3.30 -47.98 -36.63
C SER A 1040 -3.69 -49.03 -35.59
N THR A 1041 -3.35 -50.29 -35.85
CA THR A 1041 -3.56 -51.42 -34.93
C THR A 1041 -2.64 -51.28 -33.71
N ILE A 1042 -1.36 -50.96 -33.93
CA ILE A 1042 -0.38 -50.71 -32.85
C ILE A 1042 -0.80 -49.52 -31.99
N GLN A 1043 -1.32 -48.45 -32.59
CA GLN A 1043 -1.85 -47.30 -31.85
C GLN A 1043 -3.01 -47.70 -30.92
N SER A 1044 -3.91 -48.57 -31.38
CA SER A 1044 -4.96 -49.15 -30.54
C SER A 1044 -4.38 -49.95 -29.36
N PHE A 1045 -3.29 -50.69 -29.58
CA PHE A 1045 -2.61 -51.46 -28.53
C PHE A 1045 -2.00 -50.54 -27.49
N LEU A 1046 -1.36 -49.45 -27.92
CA LEU A 1046 -0.78 -48.43 -27.04
C LEU A 1046 -1.84 -47.69 -26.20
N ILE A 1047 -3.00 -47.37 -26.79
CA ILE A 1047 -4.12 -46.76 -26.05
C ILE A 1047 -4.63 -47.71 -24.96
N MET A 1048 -4.85 -48.99 -25.29
CA MET A 1048 -5.24 -50.00 -24.30
C MET A 1048 -4.19 -50.18 -23.19
N ARG A 1049 -2.91 -50.23 -23.57
CA ARG A 1049 -1.79 -50.32 -22.62
C ARG A 1049 -1.77 -49.14 -21.65
N GLY A 1050 -1.96 -47.92 -22.15
CA GLY A 1050 -2.04 -46.69 -21.34
C GLY A 1050 -3.22 -46.67 -20.38
N LEU A 1051 -4.39 -47.16 -20.83
CA LEU A 1051 -5.59 -47.24 -19.99
C LEU A 1051 -5.45 -48.30 -18.87
N LEU A 1052 -4.90 -49.47 -19.19
CA LEU A 1052 -4.82 -50.61 -18.27
C LEU A 1052 -3.50 -50.63 -17.49
N SER A 1053 -2.38 -51.00 -18.12
CA SER A 1053 -1.07 -51.15 -17.45
C SER A 1053 -0.48 -49.84 -16.91
N SER A 1054 -0.71 -48.70 -17.57
CA SER A 1054 -0.32 -47.37 -17.05
C SER A 1054 -1.37 -46.71 -16.17
N GLU A 1055 -2.37 -47.48 -15.72
CA GLU A 1055 -3.34 -47.13 -14.67
C GLU A 1055 -4.21 -45.88 -14.89
N VAL A 1056 -4.25 -45.30 -16.09
CA VAL A 1056 -5.08 -44.13 -16.41
C VAL A 1056 -6.56 -44.41 -16.10
N LEU A 1057 -7.04 -45.63 -16.40
CA LEU A 1057 -8.42 -46.03 -16.07
C LEU A 1057 -8.64 -46.14 -14.55
N PHE A 1058 -7.67 -46.65 -13.78
CA PHE A 1058 -7.75 -46.71 -12.31
C PHE A 1058 -7.82 -45.32 -11.69
N VAL A 1059 -6.92 -44.41 -12.09
CA VAL A 1059 -6.89 -43.03 -11.60
C VAL A 1059 -8.15 -42.26 -12.01
N GLY A 1060 -8.73 -42.58 -13.17
CA GLY A 1060 -10.05 -42.10 -13.59
C GLY A 1060 -11.17 -42.57 -12.67
N LEU A 1061 -11.32 -43.89 -12.51
CA LEU A 1061 -12.39 -44.53 -11.72
C LEU A 1061 -12.25 -44.30 -10.21
N LYS A 1062 -11.06 -43.99 -9.69
CA LYS A 1062 -10.86 -43.67 -8.26
C LYS A 1062 -11.38 -42.28 -7.87
N LYS A 1063 -11.45 -41.33 -8.82
CA LYS A 1063 -11.88 -39.95 -8.55
C LYS A 1063 -13.38 -39.86 -8.29
N ARG A 1064 -13.77 -38.92 -7.42
CA ARG A 1064 -15.18 -38.65 -7.09
C ARG A 1064 -15.74 -37.54 -7.97
N TYR A 1065 -16.82 -37.85 -8.70
CA TYR A 1065 -17.58 -36.88 -9.50
C TYR A 1065 -18.11 -35.74 -8.62
N ARG A 1066 -18.15 -34.52 -9.17
CA ARG A 1066 -18.53 -33.26 -8.50
C ARG A 1066 -17.68 -32.86 -7.28
N VAL A 1067 -16.61 -33.60 -6.95
CA VAL A 1067 -15.69 -33.29 -5.84
C VAL A 1067 -14.25 -33.18 -6.32
N ASN A 1068 -13.81 -34.10 -7.19
CA ASN A 1068 -12.49 -34.03 -7.82
C ASN A 1068 -12.54 -33.59 -9.29
N PHE A 1069 -13.67 -33.80 -9.97
CA PHE A 1069 -13.85 -33.48 -11.39
C PHE A 1069 -15.32 -33.28 -11.77
N GLY A 1070 -15.55 -32.58 -12.88
CA GLY A 1070 -16.86 -32.40 -13.52
C GLY A 1070 -16.79 -31.39 -14.66
N VAL A 1071 -17.91 -31.14 -15.33
CA VAL A 1071 -18.03 -30.05 -16.33
C VAL A 1071 -18.45 -28.77 -15.61
N ASN A 1072 -17.75 -27.66 -15.89
CA ASN A 1072 -18.08 -26.35 -15.29
C ASN A 1072 -19.47 -25.89 -15.75
N GLN A 1073 -20.26 -25.30 -14.83
CA GLN A 1073 -21.62 -24.81 -15.09
C GLN A 1073 -21.67 -23.29 -15.27
N ASN A 1074 -20.56 -22.58 -15.03
CA ASN A 1074 -20.49 -21.13 -15.19
C ASN A 1074 -20.60 -20.73 -16.67
N ALA A 1075 -21.64 -19.98 -17.04
CA ALA A 1075 -21.89 -19.53 -18.41
C ALA A 1075 -20.79 -18.61 -19.00
N LYS A 1076 -19.86 -18.10 -18.18
CA LYS A 1076 -18.65 -17.40 -18.66
C LYS A 1076 -17.53 -18.34 -19.12
N PHE A 1077 -17.64 -19.64 -18.83
CA PHE A 1077 -16.60 -20.64 -19.03
C PHE A 1077 -17.04 -21.65 -20.11
N ASN A 1078 -16.86 -21.28 -21.38
CA ASN A 1078 -17.33 -22.03 -22.57
C ASN A 1078 -16.53 -23.33 -22.86
N ARG A 1079 -16.34 -24.20 -21.86
CA ARG A 1079 -15.68 -25.50 -22.03
C ARG A 1079 -16.60 -26.64 -21.65
N LEU A 1080 -16.66 -27.63 -22.55
CA LEU A 1080 -17.50 -28.80 -22.44
C LEU A 1080 -16.73 -30.02 -21.89
N MET A 1081 -15.39 -30.04 -21.94
CA MET A 1081 -14.55 -31.04 -21.27
C MET A 1081 -14.59 -30.93 -19.74
N ALA A 1082 -14.28 -32.04 -19.05
CA ALA A 1082 -14.18 -32.08 -17.59
C ALA A 1082 -12.93 -31.35 -17.08
N VAL A 1083 -13.12 -30.60 -15.99
CA VAL A 1083 -12.07 -29.84 -15.27
C VAL A 1083 -11.92 -30.37 -13.83
N PRO A 1084 -10.76 -30.13 -13.18
CA PRO A 1084 -10.60 -30.39 -11.75
C PRO A 1084 -11.59 -29.58 -10.89
N PHE A 1085 -11.97 -30.09 -9.72
CA PHE A 1085 -12.80 -29.39 -8.74
C PHE A 1085 -11.98 -29.11 -7.47
N ARG A 1086 -12.13 -27.91 -6.88
CA ARG A 1086 -11.46 -27.51 -5.63
C ARG A 1086 -12.26 -27.95 -4.39
N ALA A 1087 -13.58 -27.95 -4.52
CA ALA A 1087 -14.52 -28.39 -3.49
C ALA A 1087 -15.74 -29.02 -4.17
N LYS A 1088 -16.68 -29.55 -3.38
CA LYS A 1088 -17.95 -30.05 -3.90
C LYS A 1088 -18.66 -28.95 -4.70
N ASP A 1089 -18.99 -29.25 -5.96
CA ASP A 1089 -19.66 -28.33 -6.90
C ASP A 1089 -18.87 -27.06 -7.30
N VAL A 1090 -17.60 -26.93 -6.88
CA VAL A 1090 -16.74 -25.78 -7.21
C VAL A 1090 -15.62 -26.21 -8.15
N ALA A 1091 -15.79 -25.92 -9.45
CA ALA A 1091 -14.78 -26.13 -10.47
C ALA A 1091 -13.54 -25.26 -10.24
N ALA A 1092 -12.35 -25.77 -10.58
CA ALA A 1092 -11.10 -25.04 -10.54
C ALA A 1092 -10.94 -24.19 -11.81
N GLU A 1093 -11.19 -22.88 -11.70
CA GLU A 1093 -11.08 -21.93 -12.81
C GLU A 1093 -9.69 -21.96 -13.46
N ASN A 1094 -9.66 -21.83 -14.79
CA ASN A 1094 -8.44 -21.81 -15.63
C ASN A 1094 -7.54 -23.06 -15.53
N THR A 1095 -8.04 -24.20 -15.07
CA THR A 1095 -7.28 -25.46 -15.01
C THR A 1095 -7.82 -26.56 -15.92
N GLU A 1096 -6.94 -27.48 -16.31
CA GLU A 1096 -7.21 -28.64 -17.18
C GLU A 1096 -6.50 -29.88 -16.64
N PHE A 1097 -6.95 -31.08 -17.03
CA PHE A 1097 -6.16 -32.30 -16.80
C PHE A 1097 -5.01 -32.39 -17.81
N GLY A 1098 -3.76 -32.38 -17.32
CA GLY A 1098 -2.57 -32.34 -18.18
C GLY A 1098 -2.34 -33.57 -19.08
N HIS A 1099 -2.92 -34.72 -18.72
CA HIS A 1099 -2.89 -35.96 -19.49
C HIS A 1099 -4.17 -36.09 -20.34
N PRO A 1100 -4.08 -36.26 -21.68
CA PRO A 1100 -5.24 -36.22 -22.57
C PRO A 1100 -6.24 -37.33 -22.26
N ASP A 1101 -5.76 -38.55 -22.01
CA ASP A 1101 -6.64 -39.71 -21.79
C ASP A 1101 -7.42 -39.59 -20.46
N MET A 1102 -6.82 -38.98 -19.43
CA MET A 1102 -7.52 -38.63 -18.19
C MET A 1102 -8.62 -37.58 -18.46
N ALA A 1103 -8.34 -36.57 -19.28
CA ALA A 1103 -9.34 -35.57 -19.65
C ALA A 1103 -10.52 -36.22 -20.41
N ILE A 1104 -10.25 -37.12 -21.35
CA ILE A 1104 -11.28 -37.83 -22.13
C ILE A 1104 -12.11 -38.75 -21.23
N VAL A 1105 -11.46 -39.62 -20.42
CA VAL A 1105 -12.13 -40.54 -19.49
C VAL A 1105 -13.04 -39.77 -18.50
N LEU A 1106 -12.50 -38.74 -17.84
CA LEU A 1106 -13.27 -37.94 -16.88
C LEU A 1106 -14.37 -37.10 -17.55
N THR A 1107 -14.19 -36.70 -18.81
CA THR A 1107 -15.26 -36.04 -19.59
C THR A 1107 -16.41 -37.02 -19.84
N GLN A 1108 -16.13 -38.22 -20.36
CA GLN A 1108 -17.19 -39.22 -20.61
C GLN A 1108 -17.95 -39.57 -19.32
N ILE A 1109 -17.23 -39.92 -18.26
CA ILE A 1109 -17.83 -40.22 -16.95
C ILE A 1109 -18.66 -39.04 -16.42
N SER A 1110 -18.20 -37.79 -16.62
CA SER A 1110 -18.96 -36.60 -16.22
C SER A 1110 -20.30 -36.47 -16.95
N TYR A 1111 -20.36 -36.76 -18.25
CA TYR A 1111 -21.61 -36.71 -19.01
C TYR A 1111 -22.50 -37.92 -18.76
N TYR A 1112 -21.93 -39.11 -18.58
CA TYR A 1112 -22.70 -40.29 -18.20
C TYR A 1112 -23.44 -40.08 -16.85
N TYR A 1113 -22.80 -39.47 -15.85
CA TYR A 1113 -23.44 -39.14 -14.58
C TYR A 1113 -24.36 -37.90 -14.62
N LYS A 1114 -24.05 -36.91 -15.46
CA LYS A 1114 -24.86 -35.67 -15.56
C LYS A 1114 -26.12 -35.84 -16.42
N GLY A 1115 -26.01 -36.61 -17.49
CA GLY A 1115 -26.91 -36.59 -18.63
C GLY A 1115 -26.76 -35.30 -19.48
N LEU A 1116 -27.37 -35.31 -20.65
CA LEU A 1116 -27.43 -34.15 -21.56
C LEU A 1116 -28.52 -33.15 -21.16
N THR A 1117 -28.25 -31.86 -21.33
CA THR A 1117 -29.28 -30.80 -21.21
C THR A 1117 -30.23 -30.81 -22.40
N ASP A 1118 -31.43 -30.24 -22.24
CA ASP A 1118 -32.42 -30.15 -23.32
C ASP A 1118 -31.86 -29.45 -24.58
N SER A 1119 -30.99 -28.43 -24.40
CA SER A 1119 -30.29 -27.76 -25.50
C SER A 1119 -29.29 -28.67 -26.24
N GLN A 1120 -28.55 -29.51 -25.50
CA GLN A 1120 -27.61 -30.48 -26.08
C GLN A 1120 -28.35 -31.62 -26.79
N MET A 1121 -29.48 -32.06 -26.23
CA MET A 1121 -30.38 -33.02 -26.89
C MET A 1121 -30.89 -32.45 -28.22
N VAL A 1122 -31.40 -31.20 -28.24
CA VAL A 1122 -31.82 -30.54 -29.50
C VAL A 1122 -30.67 -30.47 -30.51
N GLN A 1123 -29.42 -30.22 -30.08
CA GLN A 1123 -28.25 -30.23 -30.98
C GLN A 1123 -28.01 -31.62 -31.61
N CYS A 1124 -28.03 -32.69 -30.81
CA CYS A 1124 -27.90 -34.07 -31.31
C CYS A 1124 -28.98 -34.40 -32.34
N PHE A 1125 -30.25 -34.12 -32.01
CA PHE A 1125 -31.39 -34.44 -32.86
C PHE A 1125 -31.45 -33.59 -34.14
N ASN A 1126 -31.07 -32.32 -34.08
CA ASN A 1126 -30.96 -31.47 -35.27
C ASN A 1126 -29.87 -31.98 -36.21
N ARG A 1127 -28.68 -32.31 -35.67
CA ARG A 1127 -27.58 -32.88 -36.46
C ARG A 1127 -27.97 -34.21 -37.08
N LEU A 1128 -28.56 -35.11 -36.29
CA LEU A 1128 -29.06 -36.40 -36.77
C LEU A 1128 -30.03 -36.25 -37.95
N ASN A 1129 -30.86 -35.20 -37.96
CA ASN A 1129 -31.81 -34.92 -39.04
C ASN A 1129 -31.23 -34.15 -40.24
N GLN A 1130 -30.04 -33.55 -40.13
CA GLN A 1130 -29.47 -32.63 -41.13
C GLN A 1130 -28.19 -33.15 -41.79
N ASP A 1131 -27.32 -33.80 -41.01
CA ASP A 1131 -25.94 -34.10 -41.40
C ASP A 1131 -25.65 -35.59 -41.58
N GLU A 1132 -26.48 -36.50 -41.02
CA GLU A 1132 -26.26 -37.94 -41.06
C GLU A 1132 -26.97 -38.60 -42.24
N SER A 1133 -26.29 -39.53 -42.93
CA SER A 1133 -26.83 -40.20 -44.13
C SER A 1133 -27.90 -41.26 -43.84
N ASP A 1134 -27.87 -41.85 -42.65
CA ASP A 1134 -28.89 -42.80 -42.18
C ASP A 1134 -29.29 -42.47 -40.72
N PRO A 1135 -30.23 -41.55 -40.52
CA PRO A 1135 -30.72 -41.16 -39.20
C PRO A 1135 -31.50 -42.28 -38.49
N GLU A 1136 -32.13 -43.18 -39.25
CA GLU A 1136 -33.02 -44.22 -38.74
C GLU A 1136 -32.20 -45.34 -38.10
N MET A 1137 -31.13 -45.81 -38.76
CA MET A 1137 -30.19 -46.78 -38.18
C MET A 1137 -29.55 -46.28 -36.87
N ILE A 1138 -29.11 -45.02 -36.82
CA ILE A 1138 -28.46 -44.45 -35.62
C ILE A 1138 -29.48 -44.34 -34.47
N TYR A 1139 -30.71 -43.90 -34.76
CA TYR A 1139 -31.76 -43.80 -33.76
C TYR A 1139 -32.19 -45.17 -33.24
N ASP A 1140 -32.32 -46.17 -34.11
CA ASP A 1140 -32.66 -47.55 -33.73
C ASP A 1140 -31.56 -48.17 -32.85
N GLN A 1141 -30.28 -47.82 -33.05
CA GLN A 1141 -29.19 -48.19 -32.12
C GLN A 1141 -29.32 -47.52 -30.74
N TRP A 1142 -29.78 -46.27 -30.67
CA TRP A 1142 -30.03 -45.62 -29.37
C TRP A 1142 -31.17 -46.30 -28.60
N ILE A 1143 -32.24 -46.65 -29.32
CA ILE A 1143 -33.44 -47.29 -28.75
C ILE A 1143 -33.19 -48.76 -28.38
N SER A 1144 -32.30 -49.49 -29.06
CA SER A 1144 -32.03 -50.90 -28.76
C SER A 1144 -31.34 -51.15 -27.41
N LEU A 1145 -30.79 -50.11 -26.76
CA LEU A 1145 -30.29 -50.16 -25.38
C LEU A 1145 -31.34 -49.87 -24.31
N GLU A 1146 -32.56 -49.46 -24.70
CA GLU A 1146 -33.68 -49.25 -23.78
C GLU A 1146 -34.56 -50.51 -23.72
N GLU A 1147 -35.09 -50.83 -22.55
CA GLU A 1147 -35.96 -51.99 -22.36
C GLU A 1147 -37.31 -51.79 -23.05
N GLU A 1148 -37.86 -52.82 -23.73
CA GLU A 1148 -39.13 -52.73 -24.47
C GLU A 1148 -40.32 -52.25 -23.61
N ASN A 1149 -40.32 -52.57 -22.32
CA ASN A 1149 -41.36 -52.14 -21.37
C ASN A 1149 -41.33 -50.62 -21.07
N ASN A 1150 -40.20 -49.95 -21.30
CA ASN A 1150 -39.99 -48.53 -21.01
C ASN A 1150 -40.10 -47.64 -22.27
N ILE A 1151 -40.23 -48.22 -23.47
CA ILE A 1151 -40.31 -47.47 -24.73
C ILE A 1151 -41.77 -47.25 -25.16
N ILE A 1152 -42.21 -46.00 -25.16
CA ILE A 1152 -43.55 -45.63 -25.63
C ILE A 1152 -43.61 -45.72 -27.18
N ALA A 1153 -44.72 -46.24 -27.73
CA ALA A 1153 -44.90 -46.49 -29.16
C ALA A 1153 -44.81 -45.23 -30.08
N SER A 1154 -44.83 -44.03 -29.49
CA SER A 1154 -44.61 -42.75 -30.19
C SER A 1154 -43.12 -42.40 -30.38
N ILE A 1155 -42.21 -42.99 -29.61
CA ILE A 1155 -40.75 -42.77 -29.72
C ILE A 1155 -39.97 -44.01 -30.20
N LYS A 1156 -40.64 -45.14 -30.47
CA LYS A 1156 -40.00 -46.40 -30.92
C LYS A 1156 -39.40 -46.36 -32.34
N GLN A 1157 -39.73 -45.36 -33.16
CA GLN A 1157 -39.25 -45.22 -34.55
C GLN A 1157 -38.89 -43.77 -34.85
N TRP A 1158 -37.77 -43.54 -35.54
CA TRP A 1158 -37.30 -42.20 -35.93
C TRP A 1158 -38.41 -41.36 -36.61
N LYS A 1159 -39.11 -41.95 -37.59
CA LYS A 1159 -40.18 -41.28 -38.36
C LYS A 1159 -41.38 -40.79 -37.52
N ARG A 1160 -41.50 -41.20 -36.25
CA ARG A 1160 -42.56 -40.77 -35.31
C ARG A 1160 -42.10 -39.68 -34.33
N VAL A 1161 -40.82 -39.31 -34.34
CA VAL A 1161 -40.25 -38.30 -33.45
C VAL A 1161 -40.48 -36.90 -34.03
N ASN A 1162 -41.31 -36.08 -33.38
CA ASN A 1162 -41.57 -34.70 -33.77
C ASN A 1162 -40.96 -33.72 -32.75
N LEU A 1163 -39.78 -33.18 -33.07
CA LEU A 1163 -39.07 -32.22 -32.21
C LEU A 1163 -39.80 -30.88 -31.98
N LYS A 1164 -40.84 -30.59 -32.78
CA LYS A 1164 -41.73 -29.43 -32.61
C LYS A 1164 -42.82 -29.68 -31.57
N ASP A 1165 -43.14 -30.94 -31.27
CA ASP A 1165 -44.05 -31.30 -30.18
C ASP A 1165 -43.32 -31.17 -28.84
N TYR A 1166 -43.69 -30.15 -28.06
CA TYR A 1166 -43.09 -29.90 -26.75
C TYR A 1166 -43.37 -31.03 -25.74
N GLN A 1167 -44.55 -31.63 -25.76
CA GLN A 1167 -44.90 -32.72 -24.83
C GLN A 1167 -44.11 -33.98 -25.18
N GLN A 1168 -44.14 -34.42 -26.44
CA GLN A 1168 -43.37 -35.59 -26.87
C GLN A 1168 -41.86 -35.39 -26.59
N ARG A 1169 -41.32 -34.20 -26.88
CA ARG A 1169 -39.90 -33.90 -26.68
C ARG A 1169 -39.49 -33.88 -25.21
N THR A 1170 -40.12 -33.03 -24.40
CA THR A 1170 -39.64 -32.71 -23.05
C THR A 1170 -40.19 -33.65 -21.97
N GLN A 1171 -41.36 -34.29 -22.18
CA GLN A 1171 -41.92 -35.24 -21.21
C GLN A 1171 -41.58 -36.71 -21.51
N LEU A 1172 -41.36 -37.08 -22.78
CA LEU A 1172 -41.12 -38.48 -23.17
C LEU A 1172 -39.69 -38.70 -23.71
N LEU A 1173 -39.34 -38.08 -24.83
CA LEU A 1173 -38.11 -38.34 -25.58
C LEU A 1173 -36.84 -38.00 -24.78
N PHE A 1174 -36.74 -36.78 -24.24
CA PHE A 1174 -35.54 -36.33 -23.53
C PHE A 1174 -35.35 -37.05 -22.18
N PRO A 1175 -36.37 -37.25 -21.34
CA PRO A 1175 -36.25 -38.07 -20.13
C PRO A 1175 -35.85 -39.53 -20.40
N THR A 1176 -36.23 -40.12 -21.54
CA THR A 1176 -35.76 -41.46 -21.94
C THR A 1176 -34.28 -41.44 -22.34
N LEU A 1177 -33.89 -40.55 -23.25
CA LEU A 1177 -32.60 -40.66 -23.95
C LEU A 1177 -31.44 -39.86 -23.34
N ARG A 1178 -31.66 -38.93 -22.40
CA ARG A 1178 -30.59 -38.02 -21.92
C ARG A 1178 -29.45 -38.68 -21.14
N TYR A 1179 -29.65 -39.89 -20.61
CA TYR A 1179 -28.66 -40.69 -19.88
C TYR A 1179 -28.15 -41.90 -20.69
N ASN A 1180 -28.69 -42.10 -21.90
CA ASN A 1180 -28.30 -43.19 -22.79
C ASN A 1180 -26.87 -42.98 -23.28
N MET A 1181 -25.99 -43.97 -23.06
CA MET A 1181 -24.57 -43.84 -23.36
C MET A 1181 -24.28 -43.59 -24.84
N LEU A 1182 -25.07 -44.13 -25.77
CA LEU A 1182 -24.85 -43.91 -27.22
C LEU A 1182 -25.20 -42.48 -27.64
N VAL A 1183 -26.26 -41.91 -27.08
CA VAL A 1183 -26.65 -40.51 -27.32
C VAL A 1183 -25.59 -39.55 -26.76
N ILE A 1184 -25.08 -39.84 -25.56
CA ILE A 1184 -23.97 -39.09 -24.95
C ILE A 1184 -22.69 -39.23 -25.79
N ASN A 1185 -22.37 -40.42 -26.26
CA ASN A 1185 -21.20 -40.65 -27.11
C ASN A 1185 -21.32 -39.95 -28.46
N TYR A 1186 -22.51 -39.92 -29.06
CA TYR A 1186 -22.78 -39.11 -30.24
C TYR A 1186 -22.57 -37.61 -29.96
N PHE A 1187 -23.10 -37.08 -28.85
CA PHE A 1187 -22.84 -35.68 -28.46
C PHE A 1187 -21.33 -35.38 -28.34
N LEU A 1188 -20.59 -36.22 -27.62
CA LEU A 1188 -19.17 -36.03 -27.37
C LEU A 1188 -18.33 -36.17 -28.65
N ASN A 1189 -18.65 -37.13 -29.51
CA ASN A 1189 -17.91 -37.42 -30.74
C ASN A 1189 -18.07 -36.35 -31.82
N HIS A 1190 -19.19 -35.61 -31.84
CA HIS A 1190 -19.46 -34.61 -32.88
C HIS A 1190 -19.32 -33.16 -32.39
N PHE A 1191 -19.62 -32.85 -31.13
CA PHE A 1191 -19.60 -31.47 -30.63
C PHE A 1191 -18.44 -31.16 -29.68
N VAL A 1192 -17.99 -32.11 -28.86
CA VAL A 1192 -16.98 -31.84 -27.81
C VAL A 1192 -15.57 -32.21 -28.26
N PHE A 1193 -15.27 -33.50 -28.49
CA PHE A 1193 -13.90 -33.94 -28.73
C PHE A 1193 -13.26 -33.35 -30.00
N PRO A 1194 -13.93 -33.24 -31.17
CA PRO A 1194 -13.32 -32.60 -32.34
C PRO A 1194 -12.88 -31.15 -32.11
N GLN A 1195 -13.58 -30.44 -31.21
CA GLN A 1195 -13.33 -29.03 -30.91
C GLN A 1195 -12.34 -28.83 -29.75
N GLU A 1196 -12.43 -29.63 -28.69
CA GLU A 1196 -11.70 -29.43 -27.44
C GLU A 1196 -10.61 -30.48 -27.13
N ALA A 1197 -10.66 -31.69 -27.71
CA ALA A 1197 -9.63 -32.73 -27.50
C ALA A 1197 -8.37 -32.46 -28.36
N LYS A 1198 -7.73 -31.33 -28.08
CA LYS A 1198 -6.54 -30.84 -28.78
C LYS A 1198 -5.32 -30.88 -27.88
N GLN A 1199 -4.15 -31.07 -28.49
CA GLN A 1199 -2.85 -30.99 -27.83
C GLN A 1199 -1.94 -30.00 -28.56
N PHE A 1200 -0.84 -29.63 -27.90
CA PHE A 1200 0.24 -28.86 -28.50
C PHE A 1200 1.44 -29.78 -28.75
N PRO A 1201 2.16 -29.63 -29.88
CA PRO A 1201 3.25 -30.54 -30.25
C PRO A 1201 4.43 -30.52 -29.27
N HIS A 1202 4.66 -29.38 -28.61
CA HIS A 1202 5.66 -29.26 -27.56
C HIS A 1202 5.09 -28.52 -26.34
N LYS A 1203 5.66 -28.80 -25.17
CA LYS A 1203 5.44 -28.08 -23.93
C LYS A 1203 6.81 -27.80 -23.31
N LEU A 1204 7.07 -26.56 -22.89
CA LEU A 1204 8.07 -26.30 -21.86
C LEU A 1204 7.39 -26.37 -20.50
N VAL A 1205 8.14 -26.81 -19.51
CA VAL A 1205 7.66 -27.07 -18.15
C VAL A 1205 8.67 -26.50 -17.19
N ALA A 1206 8.19 -25.80 -16.18
CA ALA A 1206 8.95 -25.45 -14.97
C ALA A 1206 8.09 -25.78 -13.74
N SER A 1207 8.73 -25.95 -12.61
CA SER A 1207 8.14 -26.43 -11.36
C SER A 1207 8.75 -25.72 -10.16
N ALA A 1208 8.17 -25.95 -8.98
CA ALA A 1208 8.75 -25.53 -7.70
C ALA A 1208 10.25 -25.89 -7.55
N TRP A 1209 10.69 -27.04 -8.05
CA TRP A 1209 12.08 -27.51 -7.94
C TRP A 1209 13.07 -26.64 -8.72
N ASP A 1210 12.64 -26.03 -9.82
CA ASP A 1210 13.49 -25.21 -10.68
C ASP A 1210 13.86 -23.87 -10.00
N LEU A 1211 13.07 -23.42 -9.01
CA LEU A 1211 13.41 -22.28 -8.14
C LEU A 1211 14.64 -22.56 -7.27
N SER A 1212 14.87 -23.84 -6.95
CA SER A 1212 15.96 -24.32 -6.07
C SER A 1212 17.13 -24.94 -6.82
N SER A 1213 17.13 -24.94 -8.16
CA SER A 1213 18.14 -25.63 -8.96
C SER A 1213 19.33 -24.75 -9.31
N ASP A 1214 20.55 -25.23 -9.08
CA ASP A 1214 21.76 -24.60 -9.60
C ASP A 1214 21.89 -24.74 -11.12
N VAL A 1215 21.44 -25.89 -11.65
CA VAL A 1215 21.55 -26.28 -13.06
C VAL A 1215 20.25 -26.00 -13.83
N ILE A 1216 20.35 -25.24 -14.93
CA ILE A 1216 19.25 -25.14 -15.91
C ILE A 1216 19.18 -26.47 -16.68
N ILE A 1217 18.27 -27.36 -16.29
CA ILE A 1217 18.11 -28.66 -16.95
C ILE A 1217 17.36 -28.49 -18.28
N LEU A 1218 18.12 -28.44 -19.37
CA LEU A 1218 17.59 -28.47 -20.75
C LEU A 1218 17.09 -29.87 -21.12
N LEU A 1219 15.86 -30.21 -20.73
CA LEU A 1219 15.19 -31.43 -21.21
C LEU A 1219 14.39 -31.16 -22.51
N GLN A 1220 14.89 -31.74 -23.60
CA GLN A 1220 14.15 -31.94 -24.85
C GLN A 1220 13.40 -33.30 -24.83
N PRO A 1221 12.48 -33.59 -25.78
CA PRO A 1221 11.07 -33.71 -25.39
C PRO A 1221 10.54 -35.14 -25.26
N VAL A 1222 9.35 -35.24 -24.65
CA VAL A 1222 8.43 -36.40 -24.61
C VAL A 1222 8.91 -37.63 -23.84
N SER A 1223 8.63 -37.66 -22.54
CA SER A 1223 7.75 -38.67 -21.91
C SER A 1223 7.61 -38.40 -20.42
N ILE A 1224 6.40 -38.53 -19.86
CA ILE A 1224 6.19 -38.51 -18.41
C ILE A 1224 6.44 -39.93 -17.91
N PHE A 1225 7.63 -40.18 -17.38
CA PHE A 1225 7.86 -41.30 -16.48
C PHE A 1225 8.52 -40.79 -15.21
N ILE A 1226 7.72 -40.72 -14.14
CA ILE A 1226 8.25 -40.61 -12.78
C ILE A 1226 8.83 -42.00 -12.46
N HIS A 1227 10.15 -42.11 -12.47
CA HIS A 1227 10.84 -43.22 -11.82
C HIS A 1227 11.73 -42.67 -10.70
N SER A 1228 11.35 -43.06 -9.50
CA SER A 1228 12.07 -42.80 -8.26
C SER A 1228 13.43 -43.48 -8.25
N ASN A 1229 14.41 -42.82 -7.64
CA ASN A 1229 15.62 -43.40 -7.04
C ASN A 1229 16.42 -44.36 -7.92
N ASN A 1230 17.52 -43.88 -8.50
CA ASN A 1230 18.84 -44.12 -7.90
C ASN A 1230 19.96 -43.44 -8.71
N ALA A 1231 20.89 -42.83 -7.97
CA ALA A 1231 22.19 -42.29 -8.41
C ALA A 1231 22.17 -41.24 -9.55
N ILE A 1232 22.91 -40.15 -9.35
CA ILE A 1232 24.24 -39.97 -9.96
C ILE A 1232 24.91 -38.75 -9.31
N THR A 1233 26.20 -38.93 -9.01
CA THR A 1233 27.20 -37.95 -8.58
C THR A 1233 27.56 -36.96 -9.68
#